data_AF-A0A0W7YST2-F1
#
_entry.id   AF-A0A0W7YST2-F1
#
_cell.length_a   1.000
_cell.length_b   1.000
_cell.length_c   1.000
_cell.angle_alpha   90.00
_cell.angle_beta   90.00
_cell.angle_gamma   90.00
#
_symmetry.space_group_name_H-M   'P 1'
#
loop_
_entity.id
_entity.type
_entity.pdbx_description
1 polymer ?
#
loop_
_entity_poly.entity_id
_entity_poly.type
_entity_poly.pdbx_seq_one_letter_code
_entity_poly.pdbx_strand_id
1 'polypeptide(L)'
;MTVRNVSASSGAQSSGGNANKSERSYATSYGNGYISQSHGGYSTASQRLSKTQDQVQHQLVDDGQGGLSGRGSVNYAGKTVTVKLVDLDATTSSYSSDHESSRAFESQSGPSFSGVSVGGGGLYSRGGQYSTASVSEEVLAASTLQVTYCKGFATALSETLSWAPPALYIDLLPHSADYVVPGSVQFSWMGHTYMDVDGDIIRDRTSSSPGVVAGRMDYEGGMAFLHNYGTSNPGQAFQLQSLWTTRQPWTTACVFFRTPAAPVAVNGLTLQITDAHGNAFTLTPDAEGYFISDKSRGRLDYEAGVAQIQFGELVSVASLTEADKAEYWFDADEVGAIEAGKIWRPISVDPTTLRFNLVSYTFLPLDADIIGMDPVRLPADGRVPVFSTENYVVIGHTGSLPAATISNGQTLNCGRTRLSRVWLVDATGAKVQSGWTADLDAGTVTVTDASSWAQPVQVFHRIEEMARVADVQINGTLTLTKALSHDFPVGSVVSSALYAGTLRARVSHVFDQANWDGVTWADSVQGNQAPANFNDTTFPITVSNAGAITERWVLRFKSTTEVEVIGEHVGNLGTFPIAADIAPLNPNTKTDAQPGVPYLTVPAAGWGSGWAAGNVLRINTVGAMQSFACIRTVQPSEAAGTDYSFGLLTRGDVDRP
;
A
#
# COMPACT_ATOMS: atom_id res chain seq x y z
N MET A 1 -86.07 7.81 7.66
CA MET A 1 -84.76 8.20 8.22
C MET A 1 -83.76 7.74 7.19
N THR A 2 -83.21 8.65 6.40
CA THR A 2 -82.24 8.28 5.36
C THR A 2 -80.86 8.44 5.98
N VAL A 3 -80.13 7.33 6.07
CA VAL A 3 -78.76 7.34 6.56
C VAL A 3 -77.92 8.06 5.51
N ARG A 4 -77.23 9.13 5.88
CA ARG A 4 -76.39 9.89 4.95
C ARG A 4 -74.99 9.30 4.86
N ASN A 5 -74.39 9.00 6.02
CA ASN A 5 -73.04 8.46 6.10
C ASN A 5 -72.95 7.46 7.26
N VAL A 6 -72.24 6.36 7.02
CA VAL A 6 -71.78 5.43 8.06
C VAL A 6 -70.25 5.43 8.02
N SER A 7 -69.62 5.77 9.14
CA SER A 7 -68.16 5.73 9.27
C SER A 7 -67.74 4.81 10.41
N ALA A 8 -66.70 4.01 10.16
CA ALA A 8 -66.11 3.09 11.13
C ALA A 8 -64.59 3.02 10.95
N SER A 9 -63.87 2.70 12.03
CA SER A 9 -62.42 2.51 12.03
C SER A 9 -62.04 1.05 12.32
N SER A 10 -61.10 0.48 11.58
CA SER A 10 -60.44 -0.81 11.86
C SER A 10 -58.92 -0.61 11.97
N GLY A 11 -58.19 -1.61 12.48
CA GLY A 11 -56.73 -1.53 12.59
C GLY A 11 -56.04 -2.81 12.18
N ALA A 12 -54.76 -2.70 11.82
CA ALA A 12 -53.91 -3.82 11.49
C ALA A 12 -52.64 -3.80 12.38
N GLN A 13 -52.25 -4.95 12.94
CA GLN A 13 -50.97 -5.12 13.64
C GLN A 13 -50.10 -6.13 12.89
N SER A 14 -48.85 -5.77 12.61
CA SER A 14 -47.84 -6.70 12.11
C SER A 14 -46.86 -7.07 13.24
N SER A 15 -46.51 -8.35 13.35
CA SER A 15 -45.42 -8.83 14.21
C SER A 15 -44.17 -9.01 13.35
N GLY A 16 -43.16 -8.14 13.55
CA GLY A 16 -41.77 -8.44 13.18
C GLY A 16 -41.40 -8.34 11.69
N GLY A 17 -41.65 -7.21 11.03
CA GLY A 17 -41.09 -6.95 9.70
C GLY A 17 -41.19 -5.48 9.29
N ASN A 18 -40.19 -4.98 8.54
CA ASN A 18 -40.31 -3.70 7.83
C ASN A 18 -41.48 -3.83 6.84
N ALA A 19 -42.58 -3.11 7.10
CA ALA A 19 -43.74 -3.13 6.25
C ALA A 19 -43.47 -2.31 4.98
N ASN A 20 -43.04 -2.96 3.90
CA ASN A 20 -43.17 -2.40 2.56
C ASN A 20 -44.55 -2.77 1.97
N LYS A 21 -45.15 -1.75 1.35
CA LYS A 21 -46.37 -1.68 0.53
C LYS A 21 -47.43 -2.76 0.75
N SER A 22 -48.59 -2.32 1.25
CA SER A 22 -49.83 -3.09 1.05
C SER A 22 -50.34 -2.90 -0.37
N GLU A 23 -50.44 -3.99 -1.11
CA GLU A 23 -51.20 -4.01 -2.36
C GLU A 23 -52.68 -3.82 -2.02
N ARG A 24 -53.20 -2.60 -2.24
CA ARG A 24 -54.65 -2.39 -2.33
C ARG A 24 -54.99 -1.78 -3.67
N SER A 25 -55.97 -2.41 -4.31
CA SER A 25 -56.65 -1.83 -5.45
C SER A 25 -57.43 -0.60 -4.99
N TYR A 26 -56.96 0.59 -5.33
CA TYR A 26 -57.73 1.82 -5.15
C TYR A 26 -58.86 1.85 -6.18
N ALA A 27 -60.10 1.65 -5.73
CA ALA A 27 -61.25 1.94 -6.55
C ALA A 27 -61.34 3.46 -6.75
N THR A 28 -61.19 3.89 -7.99
CA THR A 28 -61.47 5.25 -8.44
C THR A 28 -62.96 5.55 -8.25
N SER A 29 -63.29 6.58 -7.49
CA SER A 29 -64.58 7.25 -7.64
C SER A 29 -64.34 8.73 -7.94
N TYR A 30 -64.57 9.11 -9.19
CA TYR A 30 -64.83 10.50 -9.55
C TYR A 30 -66.23 10.83 -9.06
N GLY A 31 -66.33 11.65 -8.01
CA GLY A 31 -67.58 12.17 -7.49
C GLY A 31 -67.50 13.68 -7.38
N ASN A 32 -67.75 14.36 -8.49
CA ASN A 32 -67.97 15.79 -8.55
C ASN A 32 -69.06 16.17 -7.53
N GLY A 33 -68.87 17.25 -6.76
CA GLY A 33 -69.73 17.70 -5.66
C GLY A 33 -71.14 18.13 -6.08
N TYR A 34 -71.92 17.21 -6.61
CA TYR A 34 -73.35 17.32 -6.82
C TYR A 34 -74.01 16.25 -5.95
N ILE A 35 -74.87 16.67 -5.02
CA ILE A 35 -75.75 15.75 -4.29
C ILE A 35 -76.80 15.25 -5.29
N SER A 36 -76.46 14.22 -6.06
CA SER A 36 -77.44 13.39 -6.76
C SER A 36 -77.77 12.22 -5.83
N GLN A 37 -79.00 12.21 -5.29
CA GLN A 37 -79.51 11.23 -4.31
C GLN A 37 -79.74 9.82 -4.88
N SER A 38 -78.85 9.31 -5.74
CA SER A 38 -79.06 8.03 -6.43
C SER A 38 -77.82 7.16 -6.57
N HIS A 39 -76.69 7.53 -5.96
CA HIS A 39 -75.46 6.75 -6.08
C HIS A 39 -74.91 6.44 -4.69
N GLY A 40 -74.94 5.16 -4.33
CA GLY A 40 -74.20 4.66 -3.17
C GLY A 40 -72.70 4.88 -3.37
N GLY A 41 -71.99 5.12 -2.28
CA GLY A 41 -70.55 5.39 -2.29
C GLY A 41 -69.81 4.55 -1.27
N TYR A 42 -68.57 4.19 -1.58
CA TYR A 42 -67.64 3.59 -0.63
C TYR A 42 -66.26 4.22 -0.82
N SER A 43 -65.63 4.61 0.28
CA SER A 43 -64.26 5.11 0.29
C SER A 43 -63.53 4.70 1.57
N THR A 44 -62.22 4.70 1.51
CA THR A 44 -61.33 4.44 2.65
C THR A 44 -60.25 5.48 2.75
N ALA A 45 -59.88 5.83 3.98
CA ALA A 45 -58.68 6.58 4.29
C ALA A 45 -57.82 5.75 5.26
N SER A 46 -56.52 5.64 4.99
CA SER A 46 -55.57 4.97 5.89
C SER A 46 -54.63 5.99 6.52
N GLN A 47 -54.32 5.81 7.79
CA GLN A 47 -53.36 6.62 8.54
C GLN A 47 -52.43 5.72 9.35
N ARG A 48 -51.12 5.93 9.19
CA ARG A 48 -50.11 5.24 9.99
C ARG A 48 -50.02 5.86 11.38
N LEU A 49 -50.37 5.09 12.42
CA LEU A 49 -50.33 5.54 13.81
C LEU A 49 -48.98 5.24 14.47
N SER A 50 -48.29 4.17 14.05
CA SER A 50 -46.96 3.82 14.54
C SER A 50 -46.17 2.98 13.52
N LYS A 51 -44.97 2.51 13.89
CA LYS A 51 -44.14 1.63 13.05
C LYS A 51 -44.79 0.26 12.76
N THR A 52 -45.77 -0.17 13.55
CA THR A 52 -46.40 -1.50 13.46
C THR A 52 -47.93 -1.44 13.43
N GLN A 53 -48.50 -0.25 13.28
CA GLN A 53 -49.94 -0.03 13.37
C GLN A 53 -50.46 0.98 12.35
N ASP A 54 -51.38 0.51 11.52
CA ASP A 54 -52.18 1.32 10.59
C ASP A 54 -53.64 1.35 11.03
N GLN A 55 -54.27 2.52 10.90
CA GLN A 55 -55.70 2.73 11.11
C GLN A 55 -56.38 2.98 9.76
N VAL A 56 -57.41 2.19 9.46
CA VAL A 56 -58.21 2.34 8.25
C VAL A 56 -59.60 2.83 8.61
N GLN A 57 -60.02 3.95 8.04
CA GLN A 57 -61.35 4.50 8.17
C GLN A 57 -62.16 4.17 6.92
N HIS A 58 -63.29 3.49 7.09
CA HIS A 58 -64.24 3.21 6.03
C HIS A 58 -65.39 4.22 6.08
N GLN A 59 -65.74 4.78 4.93
CA GLN A 59 -66.92 5.63 4.76
C GLN A 59 -67.85 5.02 3.70
N LEU A 60 -69.09 4.77 4.12
CA LEU A 60 -70.16 4.20 3.30
C LEU A 60 -71.30 5.22 3.15
N VAL A 61 -71.78 5.37 1.92
CA VAL A 61 -72.89 6.25 1.54
C VAL A 61 -74.00 5.38 0.96
N ASP A 62 -75.21 5.59 1.49
CA ASP A 62 -76.44 4.91 1.09
C ASP A 62 -76.91 5.38 -0.29
N ASP A 63 -77.30 4.45 -1.15
CA ASP A 63 -77.82 4.73 -2.50
C ASP A 63 -79.28 5.25 -2.51
N GLY A 64 -79.92 5.31 -1.34
CA GLY A 64 -81.31 5.74 -1.16
C GLY A 64 -82.35 4.65 -1.41
N GLN A 65 -81.91 3.42 -1.76
CA GLN A 65 -82.71 2.20 -1.84
C GLN A 65 -82.27 1.15 -0.79
N GLY A 66 -81.29 1.49 0.05
CA GLY A 66 -80.80 0.67 1.14
C GLY A 66 -79.53 -0.12 0.80
N GLY A 67 -78.85 0.19 -0.30
CA GLY A 67 -77.56 -0.40 -0.67
C GLY A 67 -76.37 0.44 -0.22
N LEU A 68 -75.35 -0.20 0.37
CA LEU A 68 -74.07 0.43 0.76
C LEU A 68 -72.91 -0.07 -0.12
N SER A 69 -73.06 0.07 -1.44
CA SER A 69 -71.99 -0.23 -2.43
C SER A 69 -71.34 -1.61 -2.28
N GLY A 70 -72.16 -2.65 -2.08
CA GLY A 70 -71.69 -4.03 -1.96
C GLY A 70 -71.04 -4.39 -0.62
N ARG A 71 -70.94 -3.42 0.31
CA ARG A 71 -70.36 -3.63 1.65
C ARG A 71 -71.39 -3.66 2.78
N GLY A 72 -72.67 -3.65 2.45
CA GLY A 72 -73.71 -3.64 3.47
C GLY A 72 -75.08 -3.26 2.93
N SER A 73 -76.05 -3.21 3.84
CA SER A 73 -77.42 -2.79 3.54
C SER A 73 -78.05 -2.01 4.70
N VAL A 74 -79.01 -1.16 4.35
CA VAL A 74 -79.84 -0.38 5.28
C VAL A 74 -81.28 -0.86 5.16
N ASN A 75 -81.83 -1.36 6.26
CA ASN A 75 -83.26 -1.68 6.34
C ASN A 75 -84.01 -0.53 7.01
N TYR A 76 -84.63 0.33 6.20
CA TYR A 76 -85.35 1.52 6.70
C TYR A 76 -86.57 1.18 7.57
N ALA A 77 -87.27 0.07 7.30
CA ALA A 77 -88.46 -0.34 8.05
C ALA A 77 -88.10 -1.00 9.39
N GLY A 78 -87.08 -1.87 9.37
CA GLY A 78 -86.54 -2.53 10.55
C GLY A 78 -85.61 -1.65 11.40
N LYS A 79 -85.21 -0.48 10.88
CA LYS A 79 -84.25 0.46 11.50
C LYS A 79 -82.89 -0.19 11.81
N THR A 80 -82.45 -1.12 10.97
CA THR A 80 -81.16 -1.79 11.13
C THR A 80 -80.22 -1.46 9.97
N VAL A 81 -78.92 -1.42 10.26
CA VAL A 81 -77.84 -1.21 9.28
C VAL A 81 -76.84 -2.34 9.45
N THR A 82 -76.44 -2.98 8.35
CA THR A 82 -75.44 -4.05 8.31
C THR A 82 -74.29 -3.62 7.42
N VAL A 83 -73.05 -3.73 7.91
CA VAL A 83 -71.84 -3.28 7.20
C VAL A 83 -70.68 -4.28 7.36
N LYS A 84 -69.89 -4.45 6.31
CA LYS A 84 -68.61 -5.17 6.28
C LYS A 84 -67.48 -4.16 6.52
N LEU A 85 -66.72 -4.37 7.59
CA LEU A 85 -65.72 -3.42 8.11
C LEU A 85 -64.27 -3.89 8.02
N VAL A 86 -64.04 -5.08 7.45
CA VAL A 86 -62.73 -5.77 7.45
C VAL A 86 -62.48 -6.36 6.08
N ASP A 87 -61.32 -6.06 5.49
CA ASP A 87 -60.76 -6.80 4.36
C ASP A 87 -59.46 -7.50 4.75
N LEU A 88 -59.32 -8.76 4.36
CA LEU A 88 -58.21 -9.64 4.75
C LEU A 88 -57.11 -9.72 3.68
N ASP A 89 -57.12 -8.79 2.73
CA ASP A 89 -56.37 -8.93 1.47
C ASP A 89 -55.08 -8.09 1.45
N ALA A 90 -54.69 -7.45 2.56
CA ALA A 90 -53.46 -6.67 2.62
C ALA A 90 -52.24 -7.59 2.79
N THR A 91 -51.17 -7.34 2.05
CA THR A 91 -49.88 -8.04 2.18
C THR A 91 -48.76 -7.06 2.46
N THR A 92 -47.64 -7.49 3.02
CA THR A 92 -46.40 -6.68 3.09
C THR A 92 -45.25 -7.52 2.59
N SER A 93 -44.34 -6.92 1.83
CA SER A 93 -43.12 -7.60 1.38
C SER A 93 -41.96 -7.25 2.30
N SER A 94 -41.18 -8.25 2.70
CA SER A 94 -39.94 -8.03 3.46
C SER A 94 -38.81 -8.87 2.85
N TYR A 95 -37.59 -8.33 2.89
CA TYR A 95 -36.39 -9.02 2.41
C TYR A 95 -35.49 -9.35 3.60
N SER A 96 -35.18 -10.64 3.76
CA SER A 96 -34.18 -11.10 4.73
C SER A 96 -32.80 -10.98 4.09
N SER A 97 -31.89 -10.21 4.69
CA SER A 97 -30.52 -10.14 4.16
C SER A 97 -29.83 -11.49 4.31
N ASP A 98 -29.09 -11.88 3.29
CA ASP A 98 -28.30 -13.11 3.32
C ASP A 98 -27.14 -12.97 4.31
N HIS A 99 -26.99 -13.97 5.17
CA HIS A 99 -25.89 -14.07 6.12
C HIS A 99 -25.47 -15.53 6.29
N GLU A 100 -24.21 -15.72 6.67
CA GLU A 100 -23.66 -17.02 7.04
C GLU A 100 -23.68 -17.20 8.57
N SER A 101 -23.90 -18.43 9.03
CA SER A 101 -23.87 -18.73 10.47
C SER A 101 -22.49 -18.46 11.07
N SER A 102 -22.46 -18.06 12.34
CA SER A 102 -21.21 -17.67 13.00
C SER A 102 -20.26 -18.85 13.15
N ARG A 103 -20.80 -20.03 13.47
CA ARG A 103 -20.00 -21.25 13.57
C ARG A 103 -19.34 -21.64 12.24
N ALA A 104 -20.04 -21.49 11.12
CA ALA A 104 -19.48 -21.77 9.80
C ALA A 104 -18.40 -20.75 9.43
N PHE A 105 -18.66 -19.47 9.70
CA PHE A 105 -17.71 -18.38 9.45
C PHE A 105 -16.39 -18.58 10.20
N GLU A 106 -16.43 -18.90 11.50
CA GLU A 106 -15.23 -19.14 12.32
C GLU A 106 -14.45 -20.39 11.87
N SER A 107 -15.14 -21.40 11.31
CA SER A 107 -14.49 -22.59 10.76
C SER A 107 -13.69 -22.30 9.47
N GLN A 108 -14.11 -21.29 8.71
CA GLN A 108 -13.50 -20.87 7.43
C GLN A 108 -12.44 -19.76 7.60
N SER A 109 -12.50 -18.98 8.68
CA SER A 109 -11.58 -17.86 8.96
C SER A 109 -10.34 -18.24 9.81
N GLY A 110 -10.25 -19.49 10.26
CA GLY A 110 -9.18 -20.03 11.11
C GLY A 110 -7.78 -20.15 10.46
N PRO A 111 -6.73 -20.51 11.24
CA PRO A 111 -5.31 -20.48 10.82
C PRO A 111 -4.90 -21.53 9.77
N SER A 112 -5.81 -22.38 9.30
CA SER A 112 -5.56 -23.37 8.26
C SER A 112 -6.30 -23.01 6.98
N PHE A 113 -5.96 -21.84 6.42
CA PHE A 113 -6.46 -21.40 5.13
C PHE A 113 -5.69 -22.11 4.00
N SER A 114 -5.94 -23.41 3.82
CA SER A 114 -5.42 -24.17 2.68
C SER A 114 -6.49 -25.13 2.16
N GLY A 115 -7.20 -24.66 1.14
CA GLY A 115 -7.95 -25.50 0.21
C GLY A 115 -9.29 -26.02 0.72
N VAL A 116 -10.32 -25.16 0.80
CA VAL A 116 -11.73 -25.58 0.72
C VAL A 116 -12.52 -24.52 -0.08
N SER A 117 -13.52 -25.00 -0.82
CA SER A 117 -14.33 -24.35 -1.85
C SER A 117 -14.83 -22.93 -1.56
N VAL A 118 -14.58 -22.04 -2.52
CA VAL A 118 -15.37 -20.82 -2.73
C VAL A 118 -16.78 -21.25 -3.14
N GLY A 119 -17.74 -21.17 -2.22
CA GLY A 119 -19.13 -21.51 -2.49
C GLY A 119 -19.85 -22.01 -1.24
N GLY A 120 -20.72 -21.16 -0.68
CA GLY A 120 -21.59 -21.51 0.43
C GLY A 120 -22.43 -22.73 0.11
N GLY A 121 -22.16 -23.85 0.80
CA GLY A 121 -23.08 -24.98 0.86
C GLY A 121 -24.35 -24.53 1.59
N GLY A 122 -25.52 -24.77 0.98
CA GLY A 122 -26.83 -24.28 1.45
C GLY A 122 -27.32 -24.77 2.81
N LEU A 123 -26.47 -25.38 3.64
CA LEU A 123 -26.78 -25.82 5.00
C LEU A 123 -26.50 -24.74 6.07
N TYR A 124 -25.72 -23.71 5.77
CA TYR A 124 -25.26 -22.69 6.75
C TYR A 124 -25.55 -21.24 6.33
N SER A 125 -26.16 -21.05 5.15
CA SER A 125 -26.65 -19.77 4.64
C SER A 125 -28.10 -19.56 5.08
N ARG A 126 -28.41 -18.40 5.65
CA ARG A 126 -29.74 -17.99 6.09
C ARG A 126 -30.09 -16.62 5.49
N GLY A 127 -31.37 -16.36 5.30
CA GLY A 127 -31.84 -15.15 4.62
C GLY A 127 -31.82 -15.28 3.09
N GLY A 128 -31.77 -14.15 2.38
CA GLY A 128 -31.86 -14.09 0.92
C GLY A 128 -33.26 -14.36 0.35
N GLN A 129 -34.27 -14.51 1.22
CA GLN A 129 -35.65 -14.80 0.84
C GLN A 129 -36.49 -13.52 0.85
N TYR A 130 -37.29 -13.36 -0.20
CA TYR A 130 -38.42 -12.45 -0.21
C TYR A 130 -39.59 -13.15 0.46
N SER A 131 -40.15 -12.55 1.51
CA SER A 131 -41.38 -13.02 2.14
C SER A 131 -42.50 -12.04 1.85
N THR A 132 -43.71 -12.57 1.63
CA THR A 132 -44.94 -11.78 1.54
C THR A 132 -45.81 -12.23 2.71
N ALA A 133 -46.01 -11.35 3.69
CA ALA A 133 -46.84 -11.63 4.85
C ALA A 133 -48.23 -11.02 4.64
N SER A 134 -49.29 -11.83 4.77
CA SER A 134 -50.66 -11.32 4.81
C SER A 134 -50.91 -10.59 6.13
N VAL A 135 -51.31 -9.33 6.04
CA VAL A 135 -51.73 -8.50 7.17
C VAL A 135 -53.25 -8.53 7.21
N SER A 136 -53.80 -9.12 8.27
CA SER A 136 -55.25 -9.15 8.49
C SER A 136 -55.68 -7.86 9.20
N GLU A 137 -56.74 -7.22 8.70
CA GLU A 137 -57.44 -6.20 9.49
C GLU A 137 -58.20 -6.87 10.64
N GLU A 138 -58.18 -6.26 11.82
CA GLU A 138 -58.99 -6.68 12.98
C GLU A 138 -59.82 -5.49 13.48
N VAL A 139 -61.05 -5.77 13.93
CA VAL A 139 -61.89 -4.77 14.59
C VAL A 139 -61.40 -4.62 16.04
N LEU A 140 -60.67 -3.54 16.33
CA LEU A 140 -60.27 -3.22 17.71
C LEU A 140 -61.52 -3.02 18.59
N ALA A 141 -61.45 -3.49 19.84
CA ALA A 141 -62.54 -3.43 20.82
C ALA A 141 -63.08 -2.01 21.13
N ALA A 142 -62.40 -0.95 20.65
CA ALA A 142 -62.78 0.46 20.81
C ALA A 142 -63.25 1.14 19.50
N SER A 143 -63.54 0.37 18.45
CA SER A 143 -63.98 0.92 17.15
C SER A 143 -65.30 1.69 17.28
N THR A 144 -65.31 2.96 16.88
CA THR A 144 -66.52 3.81 16.94
C THR A 144 -67.26 3.76 15.60
N LEU A 145 -68.55 3.39 15.65
CA LEU A 145 -69.45 3.47 14.50
C LEU A 145 -70.26 4.77 14.62
N GLN A 146 -70.00 5.74 13.75
CA GLN A 146 -70.77 6.98 13.70
C GLN A 146 -71.72 6.94 12.50
N VAL A 147 -73.02 7.10 12.79
CA VAL A 147 -74.08 7.13 11.78
C VAL A 147 -74.68 8.53 11.76
N THR A 148 -74.50 9.24 10.64
CA THR A 148 -75.13 10.55 10.42
C THR A 148 -76.33 10.38 9.51
N TYR A 149 -77.49 10.87 9.94
CA TYR A 149 -78.75 10.82 9.20
C TYR A 149 -79.43 12.18 9.23
N CYS A 150 -80.28 12.46 8.25
CA CYS A 150 -81.15 13.64 8.30
C CYS A 150 -82.62 13.23 8.24
N LYS A 151 -83.49 14.07 8.79
CA LYS A 151 -84.91 14.11 8.43
C LYS A 151 -85.06 15.14 7.31
N GLY A 152 -85.81 14.83 6.25
CA GLY A 152 -85.94 15.71 5.08
C GLY A 152 -86.47 17.11 5.45
N PHE A 153 -86.01 18.13 4.72
CA PHE A 153 -86.48 19.52 4.84
C PHE A 153 -87.48 19.83 3.72
N ALA A 154 -88.46 20.69 3.99
CA ALA A 154 -89.56 20.99 3.06
C ALA A 154 -89.19 21.99 1.93
N THR A 155 -88.05 22.68 2.00
CA THR A 155 -87.57 23.62 0.96
C THR A 155 -86.06 23.87 1.07
N ALA A 156 -85.39 24.16 -0.05
CA ALA A 156 -83.94 24.35 -0.13
C ALA A 156 -83.47 25.72 0.39
N LEU A 157 -82.37 25.73 1.16
CA LEU A 157 -81.66 26.93 1.62
C LEU A 157 -80.27 26.95 0.97
N SER A 158 -79.84 28.09 0.42
CA SER A 158 -78.48 28.25 -0.14
C SER A 158 -77.55 28.85 0.91
N GLU A 159 -76.48 28.14 1.23
CA GLU A 159 -75.41 28.57 2.15
C GLU A 159 -74.06 28.34 1.47
N THR A 160 -73.10 29.23 1.66
CA THR A 160 -71.74 29.09 1.14
C THR A 160 -70.83 28.60 2.26
N LEU A 161 -70.26 27.41 2.09
CA LEU A 161 -69.31 26.81 3.03
C LEU A 161 -67.91 26.83 2.42
N SER A 162 -66.91 27.25 3.21
CA SER A 162 -65.50 27.10 2.85
C SER A 162 -64.98 25.75 3.35
N TRP A 163 -64.44 24.94 2.46
CA TRP A 163 -63.82 23.66 2.78
C TRP A 163 -62.35 23.68 2.37
N ALA A 164 -61.46 23.47 3.33
CA ALA A 164 -60.04 23.24 3.08
C ALA A 164 -59.84 21.74 2.88
N PRO A 165 -59.35 21.30 1.73
CA PRO A 165 -59.19 19.88 1.50
C PRO A 165 -57.98 19.33 2.27
N PRO A 166 -58.02 18.06 2.71
CA PRO A 166 -56.91 17.44 3.42
C PRO A 166 -55.72 17.20 2.49
N ALA A 167 -54.53 16.98 3.07
CA ALA A 167 -53.39 16.52 2.31
C ALA A 167 -53.65 15.12 1.71
N LEU A 168 -53.04 14.85 0.56
CA LEU A 168 -53.26 13.65 -0.23
C LEU A 168 -51.94 12.89 -0.43
N TYR A 169 -52.07 11.58 -0.58
CA TYR A 169 -50.98 10.71 -1.00
C TYR A 169 -51.36 10.12 -2.36
N ILE A 170 -50.48 10.27 -3.34
CA ILE A 170 -50.62 9.65 -4.65
C ILE A 170 -49.55 8.56 -4.75
N ASP A 171 -49.99 7.30 -4.87
CA ASP A 171 -49.11 6.19 -5.19
C ASP A 171 -48.76 6.25 -6.69
N LEU A 172 -47.49 6.52 -6.99
CA LEU A 172 -46.99 6.60 -8.37
C LEU A 172 -46.63 5.23 -8.93
N LEU A 173 -46.51 4.21 -8.08
CA LEU A 173 -46.10 2.85 -8.43
C LEU A 173 -47.09 1.80 -7.92
N PRO A 174 -48.39 1.85 -8.29
CA PRO A 174 -49.39 0.93 -7.74
C PRO A 174 -49.12 -0.55 -8.02
N HIS A 175 -48.30 -0.88 -9.01
CA HIS A 175 -48.00 -2.27 -9.42
C HIS A 175 -46.53 -2.70 -9.25
N SER A 176 -45.68 -1.85 -8.66
CA SER A 176 -44.29 -2.23 -8.35
C SER A 176 -43.88 -1.73 -6.96
N ALA A 177 -42.77 -2.27 -6.47
CA ALA A 177 -42.10 -1.85 -5.23
C ALA A 177 -40.67 -1.38 -5.55
N ASP A 178 -40.48 -0.80 -6.73
CA ASP A 178 -39.18 -0.33 -7.17
C ASP A 178 -38.87 1.04 -6.55
N TYR A 179 -37.59 1.31 -6.31
CA TYR A 179 -37.11 2.59 -5.82
C TYR A 179 -37.24 3.66 -6.92
N VAL A 180 -37.82 4.81 -6.58
CA VAL A 180 -37.94 5.94 -7.51
C VAL A 180 -36.62 6.71 -7.55
N VAL A 181 -36.07 6.90 -8.75
CA VAL A 181 -34.85 7.71 -8.94
C VAL A 181 -35.16 9.18 -8.62
N PRO A 182 -34.44 9.82 -7.68
CA PRO A 182 -34.65 11.24 -7.35
C PRO A 182 -34.55 12.18 -8.55
N GLY A 183 -35.45 13.16 -8.61
CA GLY A 183 -35.54 14.15 -9.68
C GLY A 183 -36.13 13.63 -10.99
N SER A 184 -36.61 12.38 -11.04
CA SER A 184 -37.16 11.78 -12.27
C SER A 184 -38.69 11.90 -12.41
N VAL A 185 -39.38 12.31 -11.34
CA VAL A 185 -40.83 12.29 -11.26
C VAL A 185 -41.42 13.57 -11.84
N GLN A 186 -42.32 13.42 -12.80
CA GLN A 186 -43.21 14.48 -13.27
C GLN A 186 -44.59 13.92 -13.55
N PHE A 187 -45.64 14.58 -13.07
CA PHE A 187 -47.02 14.23 -13.36
C PHE A 187 -47.89 15.48 -13.51
N SER A 188 -48.98 15.37 -14.27
CA SER A 188 -49.99 16.42 -14.37
C SER A 188 -51.29 15.98 -13.73
N TRP A 189 -51.88 16.85 -12.92
CA TRP A 189 -53.12 16.58 -12.21
C TRP A 189 -53.86 17.88 -11.88
N MET A 190 -55.21 17.88 -12.00
CA MET A 190 -56.05 19.06 -11.76
C MET A 190 -55.66 20.31 -12.57
N GLY A 191 -55.09 20.12 -13.76
CA GLY A 191 -54.64 21.21 -14.64
C GLY A 191 -53.28 21.82 -14.28
N HIS A 192 -52.56 21.23 -13.32
CA HIS A 192 -51.24 21.65 -12.88
C HIS A 192 -50.18 20.58 -13.19
N THR A 193 -48.93 21.01 -13.40
CA THR A 193 -47.78 20.11 -13.56
C THR A 193 -46.96 20.08 -12.28
N TYR A 194 -46.65 18.88 -11.80
CA TYR A 194 -45.86 18.64 -10.61
C TYR A 194 -44.54 18.00 -11.02
N MET A 195 -43.44 18.53 -10.50
CA MET A 195 -42.09 18.03 -10.73
C MET A 195 -41.42 17.80 -9.39
N ASP A 196 -40.73 16.67 -9.27
CA ASP A 196 -39.83 16.41 -8.14
C ASP A 196 -38.50 17.14 -8.34
N VAL A 197 -38.13 17.92 -7.33
CA VAL A 197 -36.84 18.62 -7.26
C VAL A 197 -36.32 18.51 -5.84
N ASP A 198 -35.20 17.81 -5.66
CA ASP A 198 -34.52 17.63 -4.38
C ASP A 198 -35.43 17.08 -3.24
N GLY A 199 -36.44 16.26 -3.59
CA GLY A 199 -37.37 15.63 -2.64
C GLY A 199 -38.63 16.44 -2.32
N ASP A 200 -38.71 17.68 -2.78
CA ASP A 200 -39.93 18.47 -2.74
C ASP A 200 -40.65 18.38 -4.10
N ILE A 201 -41.98 18.26 -4.05
CA ILE A 201 -42.82 18.29 -5.24
C ILE A 201 -43.24 19.73 -5.50
N ILE A 202 -42.81 20.27 -6.63
CA ILE A 202 -43.04 21.66 -7.03
C ILE A 202 -44.09 21.70 -8.15
N ARG A 203 -45.13 22.50 -7.93
CA ARG A 203 -46.22 22.75 -8.89
C ARG A 203 -45.90 23.95 -9.80
N ASP A 204 -46.21 23.79 -11.08
CA ASP A 204 -46.11 24.79 -12.16
C ASP A 204 -44.73 25.45 -12.28
N ARG A 205 -43.67 24.67 -12.01
CA ARG A 205 -42.29 25.10 -12.25
C ARG A 205 -42.02 25.19 -13.75
N THR A 206 -41.37 26.27 -14.17
CA THR A 206 -40.91 26.48 -15.56
C THR A 206 -39.47 27.01 -15.54
N SER A 207 -38.85 27.16 -16.71
CA SER A 207 -37.51 27.75 -16.81
C SER A 207 -37.43 29.20 -16.30
N SER A 208 -38.56 29.90 -16.22
CA SER A 208 -38.67 31.29 -15.79
C SER A 208 -39.46 31.51 -14.50
N SER A 209 -40.04 30.46 -13.91
CA SER A 209 -40.81 30.53 -12.66
C SER A 209 -40.39 29.40 -11.71
N PRO A 210 -40.02 29.71 -10.46
CA PRO A 210 -39.58 28.70 -9.50
C PRO A 210 -40.68 27.72 -9.08
N GLY A 211 -41.95 27.99 -9.42
CA GLY A 211 -43.10 27.18 -9.02
C GLY A 211 -43.47 27.35 -7.54
N VAL A 212 -44.39 26.51 -7.06
CA VAL A 212 -44.86 26.49 -5.66
C VAL A 212 -44.65 25.11 -5.08
N VAL A 213 -44.04 25.01 -3.89
CA VAL A 213 -43.91 23.74 -3.17
C VAL A 213 -45.31 23.22 -2.81
N ALA A 214 -45.67 22.09 -3.41
CA ALA A 214 -46.97 21.46 -3.30
C ALA A 214 -46.96 20.24 -2.38
N GLY A 215 -45.77 19.68 -2.09
CA GLY A 215 -45.57 18.62 -1.11
C GLY A 215 -44.21 17.95 -1.23
N ARG A 216 -44.12 16.64 -0.94
CA ARG A 216 -42.86 15.88 -0.84
C ARG A 216 -42.92 14.51 -1.49
N MET A 217 -41.76 14.02 -1.91
CA MET A 217 -41.59 12.70 -2.50
C MET A 217 -41.05 11.70 -1.47
N ASP A 218 -41.63 10.52 -1.42
CA ASP A 218 -41.08 9.32 -0.78
C ASP A 218 -40.53 8.40 -1.87
N TYR A 219 -39.21 8.38 -2.02
CA TYR A 219 -38.53 7.62 -3.06
C TYR A 219 -38.53 6.10 -2.83
N GLU A 220 -38.57 5.69 -1.57
CA GLU A 220 -38.59 4.28 -1.20
C GLU A 220 -40.01 3.72 -1.34
N GLY A 221 -41.01 4.47 -0.88
CA GLY A 221 -42.43 4.09 -0.99
C GLY A 221 -43.05 4.37 -2.37
N GLY A 222 -42.41 5.17 -3.22
CA GLY A 222 -42.97 5.60 -4.51
C GLY A 222 -44.19 6.53 -4.37
N MET A 223 -44.29 7.26 -3.25
CA MET A 223 -45.47 8.06 -2.89
C MET A 223 -45.22 9.56 -3.00
N ALA A 224 -46.12 10.27 -3.67
CA ALA A 224 -46.16 11.72 -3.69
C ALA A 224 -47.13 12.24 -2.62
N PHE A 225 -46.61 12.87 -1.57
CA PHE A 225 -47.41 13.61 -0.59
C PHE A 225 -47.70 15.01 -1.12
N LEU A 226 -48.96 15.42 -1.17
CA LEU A 226 -49.39 16.74 -1.62
C LEU A 226 -50.25 17.42 -0.57
N HIS A 227 -49.82 18.59 -0.09
CA HIS A 227 -50.60 19.43 0.83
C HIS A 227 -51.11 20.72 0.18
N ASN A 228 -50.65 21.05 -1.04
CA ASN A 228 -51.10 22.24 -1.78
C ASN A 228 -51.19 21.94 -3.29
N TYR A 229 -52.31 21.34 -3.71
CA TYR A 229 -52.49 20.82 -5.07
C TYR A 229 -53.44 21.64 -5.96
N GLY A 230 -54.00 22.76 -5.48
CA GLY A 230 -54.87 23.62 -6.28
C GLY A 230 -56.20 22.96 -6.66
N THR A 231 -57.31 23.68 -6.50
CA THR A 231 -58.67 23.11 -6.65
C THR A 231 -59.48 23.75 -7.78
N SER A 232 -58.85 24.56 -8.64
CA SER A 232 -59.52 25.39 -9.65
C SER A 232 -60.06 24.63 -10.86
N ASN A 233 -59.64 23.38 -11.11
CA ASN A 233 -60.10 22.55 -12.23
C ASN A 233 -60.29 21.06 -11.84
N PRO A 234 -61.37 20.71 -11.11
CA PRO A 234 -61.57 19.39 -10.50
C PRO A 234 -61.86 18.21 -11.47
N GLY A 235 -61.60 18.33 -12.78
CA GLY A 235 -62.02 17.35 -13.79
C GLY A 235 -60.89 16.72 -14.63
N GLN A 236 -59.63 17.07 -14.39
CA GLN A 236 -58.50 16.56 -15.18
C GLN A 236 -57.98 15.24 -14.60
N ALA A 237 -57.88 14.23 -15.46
CA ALA A 237 -57.32 12.93 -15.09
C ALA A 237 -55.85 13.05 -14.67
N PHE A 238 -55.45 12.25 -13.68
CA PHE A 238 -54.04 12.10 -13.34
C PHE A 238 -53.29 11.51 -14.52
N GLN A 239 -52.17 12.13 -14.90
CA GLN A 239 -51.26 11.61 -15.92
C GLN A 239 -49.83 11.65 -15.40
N LEU A 240 -49.21 10.48 -15.28
CA LEU A 240 -47.78 10.34 -15.01
C LEU A 240 -47.01 10.62 -16.30
N GLN A 241 -46.16 11.64 -16.30
CA GLN A 241 -45.44 12.11 -17.49
C GLN A 241 -44.01 11.57 -17.55
N SER A 242 -43.32 11.53 -16.41
CA SER A 242 -42.03 10.87 -16.26
C SER A 242 -41.90 10.22 -14.88
N LEU A 243 -41.27 9.05 -14.84
CA LEU A 243 -40.91 8.35 -13.63
C LEU A 243 -39.82 7.35 -13.99
N TRP A 244 -38.65 7.45 -13.37
CA TRP A 244 -37.64 6.40 -13.47
C TRP A 244 -37.64 5.59 -12.20
N THR A 245 -37.69 4.28 -12.36
CA THR A 245 -37.54 3.34 -11.27
C THR A 245 -36.30 2.50 -11.45
N THR A 246 -35.71 2.10 -10.33
CA THR A 246 -34.71 1.06 -10.27
C THR A 246 -35.19 0.03 -9.25
N ARG A 247 -34.96 -1.26 -9.53
CA ARG A 247 -35.12 -2.26 -8.48
C ARG A 247 -34.21 -1.90 -7.32
N GLN A 248 -34.73 -1.97 -6.10
CA GLN A 248 -33.95 -1.75 -4.90
C GLN A 248 -32.70 -2.66 -4.96
N PRO A 249 -31.48 -2.12 -4.76
CA PRO A 249 -30.28 -2.93 -4.75
C PRO A 249 -30.43 -4.04 -3.71
N TRP A 250 -29.96 -5.24 -4.05
CA TRP A 250 -29.87 -6.32 -3.08
C TRP A 250 -28.90 -5.87 -1.97
N THR A 251 -29.33 -6.02 -0.72
CA THR A 251 -28.48 -5.77 0.45
C THR A 251 -27.94 -7.09 0.96
N THR A 252 -26.71 -7.10 1.45
CA THR A 252 -26.09 -8.30 2.01
C THR A 252 -25.52 -8.04 3.39
N ALA A 253 -25.31 -9.08 4.19
CA ALA A 253 -24.56 -8.97 5.45
C ALA A 253 -23.14 -9.57 5.35
N CYS A 254 -22.76 -10.14 4.20
CA CYS A 254 -21.44 -10.73 3.99
C CYS A 254 -20.85 -10.29 2.65
N VAL A 255 -19.56 -9.95 2.63
CA VAL A 255 -18.85 -9.59 1.41
C VAL A 255 -17.56 -10.39 1.28
N PHE A 256 -17.32 -10.89 0.07
CA PHE A 256 -16.13 -11.63 -0.32
C PHE A 256 -15.54 -10.96 -1.55
N PHE A 257 -14.24 -10.63 -1.51
CA PHE A 257 -13.58 -10.03 -2.67
C PHE A 257 -12.10 -10.38 -2.74
N ARG A 258 -11.53 -10.18 -3.93
CA ARG A 258 -10.08 -10.21 -4.15
C ARG A 258 -9.60 -8.81 -4.48
N THR A 259 -8.44 -8.47 -3.94
CA THR A 259 -7.74 -7.24 -4.28
C THR A 259 -7.13 -7.33 -5.68
N PRO A 260 -7.00 -6.20 -6.41
CA PRO A 260 -6.41 -6.18 -7.75
C PRO A 260 -4.91 -6.49 -7.79
N ALA A 261 -4.21 -6.40 -6.65
CA ALA A 261 -2.78 -6.67 -6.54
C ALA A 261 -2.47 -7.35 -5.20
N ALA A 262 -1.56 -8.33 -5.23
CA ALA A 262 -1.05 -9.05 -4.08
C ALA A 262 0.47 -9.25 -4.24
N PRO A 263 1.27 -9.24 -3.15
CA PRO A 263 0.88 -9.06 -1.74
C PRO A 263 0.47 -7.63 -1.40
N VAL A 264 -0.49 -7.50 -0.47
CA VAL A 264 -0.95 -6.22 0.10
C VAL A 264 -0.07 -5.83 1.29
N ALA A 265 0.30 -4.55 1.39
CA ALA A 265 1.06 -4.05 2.53
C ALA A 265 0.23 -4.12 3.82
N VAL A 266 0.88 -4.50 4.93
CA VAL A 266 0.25 -4.55 6.27
C VAL A 266 -0.30 -3.18 6.64
N ASN A 267 -1.55 -3.11 7.11
CA ASN A 267 -2.32 -1.87 7.36
C ASN A 267 -2.50 -0.97 6.13
N GLY A 268 -2.16 -1.46 4.93
CA GLY A 268 -2.21 -0.70 3.68
C GLY A 268 -3.58 -0.66 3.02
N LEU A 269 -4.59 -1.35 3.56
CA LEU A 269 -5.95 -1.42 3.02
C LEU A 269 -6.92 -0.59 3.87
N THR A 270 -7.68 0.30 3.25
CA THR A 270 -8.82 0.98 3.87
C THR A 270 -10.06 0.78 3.00
N LEU A 271 -11.17 0.34 3.62
CA LEU A 271 -12.44 0.05 2.96
C LEU A 271 -13.55 0.95 3.49
N GLN A 272 -14.43 1.41 2.62
CA GLN A 272 -15.63 2.17 2.94
C GLN A 272 -16.87 1.51 2.32
N ILE A 273 -17.95 1.39 3.08
CA ILE A 273 -19.23 0.79 2.66
C ILE A 273 -20.39 1.41 3.45
N THR A 274 -21.60 1.44 2.89
CA THR A 274 -22.79 2.05 3.51
C THR A 274 -23.84 1.01 3.90
N ASP A 275 -24.51 1.18 5.04
CA ASP A 275 -25.69 0.36 5.39
C ASP A 275 -26.94 0.72 4.57
N ALA A 276 -27.96 -0.13 4.65
CA ALA A 276 -29.26 0.09 4.01
C ALA A 276 -29.99 1.37 4.50
N HIS A 277 -29.53 2.00 5.59
CA HIS A 277 -30.08 3.22 6.17
C HIS A 277 -29.25 4.47 5.81
N GLY A 278 -28.20 4.33 4.99
CA GLY A 278 -27.36 5.44 4.53
C GLY A 278 -26.16 5.79 5.43
N ASN A 279 -25.86 5.02 6.48
CA ASN A 279 -24.69 5.25 7.33
C ASN A 279 -23.44 4.59 6.74
N ALA A 280 -22.36 5.36 6.57
CA ALA A 280 -21.08 4.84 6.06
C ALA A 280 -20.19 4.28 7.19
N PHE A 281 -19.55 3.14 6.92
CA PHE A 281 -18.52 2.51 7.74
C PHE A 281 -17.16 2.62 7.06
N THR A 282 -16.12 2.86 7.84
CA THR A 282 -14.71 2.74 7.38
C THR A 282 -14.05 1.62 8.15
N LEU A 283 -13.48 0.66 7.44
CA LEU A 283 -12.83 -0.53 7.99
C LEU A 283 -11.36 -0.57 7.57
N THR A 284 -10.50 -0.99 8.49
CA THR A 284 -9.07 -1.21 8.26
C THR A 284 -8.69 -2.50 9.00
N PRO A 285 -8.06 -3.47 8.32
CA PRO A 285 -7.62 -4.69 8.98
C PRO A 285 -6.39 -4.41 9.86
N ASP A 286 -6.23 -5.17 10.94
CA ASP A 286 -5.06 -5.09 11.81
C ASP A 286 -3.80 -5.76 11.20
N ALA A 287 -2.74 -5.86 12.00
CA ALA A 287 -1.46 -6.41 11.55
C ALA A 287 -1.55 -7.89 11.16
N GLU A 288 -2.46 -8.64 11.78
CA GLU A 288 -2.74 -10.05 11.53
C GLU A 288 -3.81 -10.26 10.45
N GLY A 289 -4.40 -9.17 9.94
CA GLY A 289 -5.37 -9.15 8.85
C GLY A 289 -6.82 -9.19 9.31
N TYR A 290 -7.12 -9.08 10.60
CA TYR A 290 -8.49 -9.11 11.11
C TYR A 290 -9.18 -7.76 10.97
N PHE A 291 -10.42 -7.79 10.50
CA PHE A 291 -11.35 -6.66 10.63
C PHE A 291 -12.09 -6.83 11.94
N ILE A 292 -11.83 -5.97 12.94
CA ILE A 292 -12.51 -6.00 14.24
C ILE A 292 -13.14 -4.63 14.48
N SER A 293 -14.47 -4.56 14.45
CA SER A 293 -15.23 -3.38 14.87
C SER A 293 -16.55 -3.78 15.53
N ASP A 294 -17.22 -2.82 16.17
CA ASP A 294 -18.54 -3.02 16.78
C ASP A 294 -19.60 -3.49 15.75
N LYS A 295 -19.37 -3.23 14.46
CA LYS A 295 -20.32 -3.47 13.36
C LYS A 295 -19.83 -4.42 12.27
N SER A 296 -18.62 -4.96 12.41
CA SER A 296 -18.01 -5.81 11.39
C SER A 296 -17.00 -6.76 11.97
N ARG A 297 -16.92 -7.95 11.40
CA ARG A 297 -15.86 -8.92 11.65
C ARG A 297 -15.37 -9.54 10.35
N GLY A 298 -14.12 -9.94 10.27
CA GLY A 298 -13.61 -10.61 9.08
C GLY A 298 -12.10 -10.73 9.04
N ARG A 299 -11.58 -11.17 7.90
CA ARG A 299 -10.14 -11.32 7.69
C ARG A 299 -9.73 -10.99 6.25
N LEU A 300 -8.51 -10.47 6.12
CA LEU A 300 -7.76 -10.31 4.88
C LEU A 300 -6.52 -11.21 4.93
N ASP A 301 -6.32 -12.01 3.89
CA ASP A 301 -5.03 -12.63 3.61
C ASP A 301 -4.16 -11.63 2.85
N TYR A 302 -3.14 -11.08 3.52
CA TYR A 302 -2.22 -10.11 2.91
C TYR A 302 -1.40 -10.69 1.75
N GLU A 303 -1.13 -12.00 1.75
CA GLU A 303 -0.32 -12.66 0.73
C GLU A 303 -1.14 -13.03 -0.50
N ALA A 304 -2.32 -13.62 -0.30
CA ALA A 304 -3.22 -13.98 -1.38
C ALA A 304 -4.10 -12.81 -1.87
N GLY A 305 -4.22 -11.75 -1.08
CA GLY A 305 -5.06 -10.58 -1.37
C GLY A 305 -6.55 -10.89 -1.35
N VAL A 306 -6.99 -11.88 -0.57
CA VAL A 306 -8.40 -12.32 -0.46
C VAL A 306 -8.99 -11.83 0.86
N ALA A 307 -10.17 -11.21 0.81
CA ALA A 307 -10.87 -10.71 1.98
C ALA A 307 -12.29 -11.28 2.11
N GLN A 308 -12.68 -11.56 3.35
CA GLN A 308 -14.03 -11.94 3.75
C GLN A 308 -14.45 -11.11 4.96
N ILE A 309 -15.60 -10.44 4.88
CA ILE A 309 -16.12 -9.55 5.92
C ILE A 309 -17.60 -9.83 6.14
N GLN A 310 -18.01 -9.93 7.39
CA GLN A 310 -19.40 -10.00 7.83
C GLN A 310 -19.78 -8.75 8.63
N PHE A 311 -20.96 -8.22 8.35
CA PHE A 311 -21.51 -7.01 8.96
C PHE A 311 -22.64 -7.37 9.93
N GLY A 312 -22.63 -6.74 11.10
CA GLY A 312 -23.54 -7.09 12.19
C GLY A 312 -23.03 -6.63 13.54
N GLU A 313 -23.83 -6.85 14.57
CA GLU A 313 -23.54 -6.45 15.94
C GLU A 313 -23.71 -7.64 16.89
N LEU A 314 -22.83 -7.76 17.89
CA LEU A 314 -22.99 -8.74 18.97
C LEU A 314 -24.01 -8.26 19.99
N VAL A 315 -25.17 -8.90 20.02
CA VAL A 315 -26.26 -8.57 20.96
C VAL A 315 -26.32 -9.61 22.08
N SER A 316 -26.50 -9.15 23.33
CA SER A 316 -26.72 -10.07 24.45
C SER A 316 -28.10 -10.70 24.39
N VAL A 317 -28.18 -12.02 24.59
CA VAL A 317 -29.47 -12.72 24.59
C VAL A 317 -30.38 -12.24 25.74
N ALA A 318 -29.78 -11.78 26.84
CA ALA A 318 -30.53 -11.25 27.98
C ALA A 318 -31.27 -9.94 27.68
N SER A 319 -30.84 -9.18 26.64
CA SER A 319 -31.51 -7.96 26.21
C SER A 319 -32.54 -8.17 25.11
N LEU A 320 -32.68 -9.38 24.57
CA LEU A 320 -33.62 -9.68 23.49
C LEU A 320 -35.03 -9.94 24.04
N THR A 321 -36.02 -9.31 23.41
CA THR A 321 -37.44 -9.59 23.67
C THR A 321 -37.89 -10.89 22.99
N GLU A 322 -39.05 -11.42 23.38
CA GLU A 322 -39.63 -12.60 22.70
C GLU A 322 -39.96 -12.33 21.23
N ALA A 323 -40.21 -11.07 20.86
CA ALA A 323 -40.37 -10.67 19.46
C ALA A 323 -39.04 -10.73 18.70
N ASP A 324 -37.94 -10.30 19.31
CA ASP A 324 -36.60 -10.36 18.69
C ASP A 324 -36.13 -11.80 18.48
N LYS A 325 -36.51 -12.73 19.36
CA LYS A 325 -36.19 -14.16 19.22
C LYS A 325 -37.01 -14.86 18.14
N ALA A 326 -38.10 -14.25 17.68
CA ALA A 326 -38.92 -14.75 16.57
C ALA A 326 -38.44 -14.25 15.19
N GLU A 327 -37.46 -13.33 15.17
CA GLU A 327 -36.88 -12.81 13.93
C GLU A 327 -36.04 -13.86 13.20
N TYR A 328 -35.97 -13.73 11.87
CA TYR A 328 -35.35 -14.71 10.97
C TYR A 328 -33.86 -14.99 11.23
N TRP A 329 -33.16 -14.06 11.87
CA TRP A 329 -31.73 -14.13 12.16
C TRP A 329 -31.42 -14.82 13.50
N PHE A 330 -32.40 -15.00 14.38
CA PHE A 330 -32.18 -15.61 15.68
C PHE A 330 -32.16 -17.14 15.57
N ASP A 331 -31.09 -17.75 16.06
CA ASP A 331 -30.95 -19.20 16.20
C ASP A 331 -30.39 -19.52 17.59
N ALA A 332 -31.11 -20.32 18.37
CA ALA A 332 -30.70 -20.71 19.71
C ALA A 332 -29.38 -21.49 19.72
N ASP A 333 -29.08 -22.21 18.64
CA ASP A 333 -27.84 -22.97 18.50
C ASP A 333 -26.61 -22.06 18.23
N GLU A 334 -26.82 -20.82 17.76
CA GLU A 334 -25.74 -19.86 17.49
C GLU A 334 -25.40 -18.97 18.70
N VAL A 335 -26.17 -19.08 19.80
CA VAL A 335 -25.90 -18.37 21.04
C VAL A 335 -24.57 -18.84 21.63
N GLY A 336 -23.66 -17.90 21.89
CA GLY A 336 -22.34 -18.23 22.42
C GLY A 336 -21.32 -18.72 21.39
N ALA A 337 -21.65 -18.71 20.09
CA ALA A 337 -20.73 -19.16 19.04
C ALA A 337 -19.47 -18.28 18.91
N ILE A 338 -19.57 -17.00 19.28
CA ILE A 338 -18.49 -16.00 19.17
C ILE A 338 -18.04 -15.57 20.56
N GLU A 339 -19.01 -15.15 21.39
CA GLU A 339 -18.81 -14.73 22.76
C GLU A 339 -19.94 -15.31 23.62
N ALA A 340 -19.60 -15.87 24.78
CA ALA A 340 -20.57 -16.53 25.66
C ALA A 340 -21.76 -15.63 26.01
N GLY A 341 -22.99 -16.11 25.76
CA GLY A 341 -24.22 -15.39 26.08
C GLY A 341 -24.62 -14.27 25.10
N LYS A 342 -23.88 -14.09 23.99
CA LYS A 342 -24.24 -13.18 22.90
C LYS A 342 -24.51 -13.93 21.60
N ILE A 343 -25.22 -13.27 20.69
CA ILE A 343 -25.53 -13.75 19.34
C ILE A 343 -25.24 -12.64 18.33
N TRP A 344 -24.80 -13.02 17.12
CA TRP A 344 -24.54 -12.08 16.03
C TRP A 344 -25.85 -11.69 15.34
N ARG A 345 -26.18 -10.40 15.34
CA ARG A 345 -27.30 -9.84 14.60
C ARG A 345 -26.80 -9.21 13.30
N PRO A 346 -27.19 -9.70 12.12
CA PRO A 346 -26.71 -9.17 10.84
C PRO A 346 -27.20 -7.75 10.58
N ILE A 347 -26.34 -6.93 9.96
CA ILE A 347 -26.67 -5.60 9.44
C ILE A 347 -26.63 -5.65 7.92
N SER A 348 -27.70 -5.16 7.28
CA SER A 348 -27.81 -5.04 5.83
C SER A 348 -26.94 -3.91 5.30
N VAL A 349 -25.99 -4.23 4.42
CA VAL A 349 -25.15 -3.27 3.71
C VAL A 349 -25.42 -3.27 2.22
N ASP A 350 -25.23 -2.13 1.57
CA ASP A 350 -25.29 -2.02 0.11
C ASP A 350 -23.91 -2.33 -0.48
N PRO A 351 -23.73 -3.51 -1.13
CA PRO A 351 -22.45 -3.92 -1.66
C PRO A 351 -21.98 -3.03 -2.82
N THR A 352 -22.87 -2.29 -3.50
CA THR A 352 -22.51 -1.42 -4.63
C THR A 352 -21.77 -0.15 -4.18
N THR A 353 -21.91 0.22 -2.91
CA THR A 353 -21.24 1.37 -2.30
C THR A 353 -19.80 1.07 -1.86
N LEU A 354 -19.37 -0.20 -1.91
CA LEU A 354 -18.05 -0.60 -1.46
C LEU A 354 -16.96 0.09 -2.29
N ARG A 355 -16.07 0.81 -1.62
CA ARG A 355 -14.85 1.41 -2.18
C ARG A 355 -13.68 1.06 -1.28
N PHE A 356 -12.52 0.77 -1.85
CA PHE A 356 -11.30 0.52 -1.08
C PHE A 356 -10.09 1.17 -1.73
N ASN A 357 -9.11 1.51 -0.90
CA ASN A 357 -7.78 1.93 -1.32
C ASN A 357 -6.74 0.95 -0.74
N LEU A 358 -5.72 0.59 -1.51
CA LEU A 358 -4.68 -0.34 -1.08
C LEU A 358 -3.29 0.08 -1.51
N VAL A 359 -2.28 -0.37 -0.76
CA VAL A 359 -0.86 -0.33 -1.13
C VAL A 359 -0.38 -1.77 -1.32
N SER A 360 0.22 -2.09 -2.46
CA SER A 360 0.77 -3.42 -2.76
C SER A 360 2.28 -3.37 -2.98
N TYR A 361 2.98 -4.43 -2.61
CA TYR A 361 4.38 -4.62 -2.97
C TYR A 361 4.48 -5.41 -4.28
N THR A 362 5.29 -4.93 -5.22
CA THR A 362 5.68 -5.72 -6.40
C THR A 362 7.14 -6.09 -6.24
N PHE A 363 7.41 -7.37 -5.97
CA PHE A 363 8.76 -7.91 -6.01
C PHE A 363 9.06 -8.34 -7.45
N LEU A 364 10.16 -7.85 -8.01
CA LEU A 364 10.76 -8.52 -9.15
C LEU A 364 11.61 -9.65 -8.57
N PRO A 365 11.25 -10.94 -8.75
CA PRO A 365 12.10 -12.02 -8.29
C PRO A 365 13.41 -11.96 -9.08
N LEU A 366 14.45 -11.49 -8.40
CA LEU A 366 15.82 -11.42 -8.86
C LEU A 366 16.46 -12.76 -8.46
N ASP A 367 16.83 -13.55 -9.46
CA ASP A 367 17.33 -14.92 -9.28
C ASP A 367 18.62 -14.93 -8.45
N ALA A 368 18.58 -15.57 -7.28
CA ALA A 368 19.69 -15.63 -6.33
C ALA A 368 20.92 -16.36 -6.91
N ASP A 369 20.71 -17.32 -7.82
CA ASP A 369 21.80 -18.06 -8.45
C ASP A 369 22.53 -17.22 -9.51
N ILE A 370 21.82 -16.27 -10.15
CA ILE A 370 22.42 -15.34 -11.11
C ILE A 370 23.20 -14.23 -10.38
N ILE A 371 22.71 -13.77 -9.23
CA ILE A 371 23.28 -12.62 -8.52
C ILE A 371 24.35 -13.06 -7.49
N GLY A 372 24.31 -14.33 -7.07
CA GLY A 372 25.24 -14.87 -6.06
C GLY A 372 25.02 -14.29 -4.66
N MET A 373 23.86 -13.71 -4.38
CA MET A 373 23.48 -13.17 -3.08
C MET A 373 22.00 -13.42 -2.79
N ASP A 374 21.67 -13.51 -1.50
CA ASP A 374 20.30 -13.71 -1.02
C ASP A 374 19.45 -12.43 -1.24
N PRO A 375 18.43 -12.47 -2.12
CA PRO A 375 17.62 -11.30 -2.46
C PRO A 375 16.74 -10.84 -1.30
N VAL A 376 16.51 -11.67 -0.27
CA VAL A 376 15.72 -11.30 0.92
C VAL A 376 16.42 -10.20 1.74
N ARG A 377 17.74 -10.06 1.60
CA ARG A 377 18.53 -9.04 2.30
C ARG A 377 18.67 -7.73 1.51
N LEU A 378 18.12 -7.65 0.30
CA LEU A 378 18.18 -6.44 -0.50
C LEU A 378 17.02 -5.50 -0.13
N PRO A 379 17.28 -4.19 0.02
CA PRO A 379 16.23 -3.19 0.15
C PRO A 379 15.21 -3.30 -1.00
N ALA A 380 13.93 -3.10 -0.69
CA ALA A 380 12.84 -3.25 -1.67
C ALA A 380 12.94 -2.26 -2.86
N ASP A 381 13.67 -1.16 -2.70
CA ASP A 381 13.92 -0.17 -3.75
C ASP A 381 15.21 -0.45 -4.56
N GLY A 382 15.93 -1.53 -4.23
CA GLY A 382 17.19 -1.93 -4.86
C GLY A 382 18.35 -0.95 -4.63
N ARG A 383 18.19 0.05 -3.75
CA ARG A 383 19.22 1.05 -3.48
C ARG A 383 20.04 0.63 -2.28
N VAL A 384 21.35 0.60 -2.46
CA VAL A 384 22.31 0.33 -1.39
C VAL A 384 23.25 1.52 -1.22
N PRO A 385 23.62 1.89 0.02
CA PRO A 385 24.63 2.91 0.25
C PRO A 385 25.97 2.52 -0.39
N VAL A 386 26.58 3.46 -1.11
CA VAL A 386 27.92 3.27 -1.72
C VAL A 386 29.04 3.31 -0.68
N PHE A 387 28.82 4.05 0.42
CA PHE A 387 29.73 4.15 1.55
C PHE A 387 29.15 3.41 2.75
N SER A 388 30.02 2.94 3.63
CA SER A 388 29.63 2.38 4.93
C SER A 388 30.10 3.29 6.06
N THR A 389 29.32 3.31 7.13
CA THR A 389 29.70 3.93 8.39
C THR A 389 31.01 3.34 8.89
N GLU A 390 31.76 4.11 9.68
CA GLU A 390 33.06 3.74 10.25
C GLU A 390 34.24 3.67 9.29
N ASN A 391 34.01 3.62 7.98
CA ASN A 391 35.07 3.67 6.98
C ASN A 391 35.52 5.09 6.66
N TYR A 392 36.72 5.18 6.08
CA TYR A 392 37.29 6.45 5.63
C TYR A 392 36.80 6.81 4.23
N VAL A 393 36.56 8.09 4.02
CA VAL A 393 36.35 8.70 2.71
C VAL A 393 37.36 9.82 2.50
N VAL A 394 37.64 10.11 1.23
CA VAL A 394 38.45 11.25 0.83
C VAL A 394 37.58 12.21 0.05
N ILE A 395 37.48 13.43 0.54
CA ILE A 395 36.87 14.54 -0.16
C ILE A 395 37.98 15.25 -0.92
N GLY A 396 37.80 15.48 -2.22
CA GLY A 396 38.82 16.10 -3.05
C GLY A 396 38.25 17.01 -4.12
N HIS A 397 38.98 18.08 -4.41
CA HIS A 397 38.69 18.97 -5.52
C HIS A 397 39.94 19.22 -6.35
N THR A 398 39.85 18.97 -7.66
CA THR A 398 40.92 19.32 -8.61
C THR A 398 40.60 20.65 -9.28
N GLY A 399 41.41 21.66 -8.99
CA GLY A 399 41.42 22.90 -9.75
C GLY A 399 42.48 22.85 -10.84
N SER A 400 42.38 23.76 -11.80
CA SER A 400 43.41 23.99 -12.79
C SER A 400 43.64 25.48 -12.98
N LEU A 401 44.88 25.83 -13.30
CA LEU A 401 45.19 27.13 -13.85
C LEU A 401 44.93 27.11 -15.37
N PRO A 402 44.61 28.26 -15.99
CA PRO A 402 44.56 28.36 -17.44
C PRO A 402 45.88 27.90 -18.07
N ALA A 403 45.81 27.24 -19.23
CA ALA A 403 47.00 26.86 -19.97
C ALA A 403 47.77 28.14 -20.37
N ALA A 404 49.08 28.17 -20.09
CA ALA A 404 49.91 29.33 -20.32
C ALA A 404 51.30 28.94 -20.84
N THR A 405 51.95 29.86 -21.53
CA THR A 405 53.37 29.73 -21.87
C THR A 405 54.20 30.00 -20.62
N ILE A 406 54.92 28.97 -20.16
CA ILE A 406 55.72 29.01 -18.94
C ILE A 406 57.20 29.23 -19.30
N SER A 407 57.87 30.12 -18.56
CA SER A 407 59.31 30.39 -18.68
C SER A 407 60.09 29.96 -17.44
N ASN A 408 61.39 29.70 -17.58
CA ASN A 408 62.27 29.35 -16.46
C ASN A 408 62.29 30.45 -15.38
N GLY A 409 62.31 30.04 -14.12
CA GLY A 409 62.32 30.94 -12.96
C GLY A 409 60.95 31.48 -12.56
N GLN A 410 59.87 31.14 -13.28
CA GLN A 410 58.52 31.53 -12.86
C GLN A 410 58.05 30.73 -11.65
N THR A 411 57.39 31.43 -10.72
CA THR A 411 56.60 30.84 -9.64
C THR A 411 55.13 31.05 -9.93
N LEU A 412 54.39 29.94 -10.08
CA LEU A 412 52.97 29.91 -10.36
C LEU A 412 52.21 29.63 -9.07
N ASN A 413 51.26 30.50 -8.72
CA ASN A 413 50.41 30.32 -7.54
C ASN A 413 49.10 29.63 -7.94
N CYS A 414 48.77 28.52 -7.28
CA CYS A 414 47.56 27.75 -7.54
C CYS A 414 46.28 28.38 -6.92
N GLY A 415 46.40 29.50 -6.21
CA GLY A 415 45.30 30.22 -5.57
C GLY A 415 44.74 29.54 -4.33
N ARG A 416 45.39 28.48 -3.83
CA ARG A 416 44.98 27.69 -2.66
C ARG A 416 46.22 27.16 -1.95
N THR A 417 46.17 27.07 -0.61
CA THR A 417 47.24 26.53 0.24
C THR A 417 46.94 25.08 0.65
N ARG A 418 47.91 24.40 1.27
CA ARG A 418 47.79 23.00 1.76
C ARG A 418 47.28 22.06 0.67
N LEU A 419 47.93 22.12 -0.49
CA LEU A 419 47.63 21.24 -1.61
C LEU A 419 48.05 19.81 -1.27
N SER A 420 47.20 18.84 -1.61
CA SER A 420 47.59 17.43 -1.52
C SER A 420 48.50 17.05 -2.69
N ARG A 421 48.29 17.64 -3.87
CA ARG A 421 49.06 17.33 -5.07
C ARG A 421 49.02 18.46 -6.09
N VAL A 422 50.10 18.57 -6.88
CA VAL A 422 50.15 19.35 -8.12
C VAL A 422 50.73 18.47 -9.24
N TRP A 423 50.29 18.68 -10.47
CA TRP A 423 50.92 18.12 -11.66
C TRP A 423 50.72 19.05 -12.85
N LEU A 424 51.68 19.00 -13.78
CA LEU A 424 51.67 19.80 -15.00
C LEU A 424 51.40 18.87 -16.18
N VAL A 425 50.58 19.34 -17.12
CA VAL A 425 50.28 18.67 -18.38
C VAL A 425 50.70 19.59 -19.51
N ASP A 426 51.53 19.09 -20.41
CA ASP A 426 52.00 19.85 -21.56
C ASP A 426 50.97 19.89 -22.70
N ALA A 427 51.28 20.60 -23.79
CA ALA A 427 50.39 20.72 -24.94
C ALA A 427 50.10 19.40 -25.67
N THR A 428 50.90 18.35 -25.42
CA THR A 428 50.67 17.01 -25.98
C THR A 428 49.73 16.17 -25.12
N GLY A 429 49.32 16.69 -23.95
CA GLY A 429 48.52 15.95 -22.97
C GLY A 429 49.37 15.06 -22.05
N ALA A 430 50.70 15.10 -22.15
CA ALA A 430 51.59 14.31 -21.33
C ALA A 430 51.90 15.00 -19.99
N LYS A 431 52.10 14.20 -18.93
CA LYS A 431 52.53 14.73 -17.63
C LYS A 431 54.01 15.12 -17.69
N VAL A 432 54.29 16.36 -17.32
CA VAL A 432 55.65 16.88 -17.19
C VAL A 432 56.28 16.37 -15.89
N GLN A 433 57.33 15.55 -16.00
CA GLN A 433 57.94 14.87 -14.84
C GLN A 433 59.13 15.59 -14.21
N SER A 434 59.79 16.50 -14.93
CA SER A 434 61.01 17.19 -14.47
C SER A 434 60.98 18.68 -14.83
N GLY A 435 61.92 19.44 -14.25
CA GLY A 435 62.05 20.87 -14.54
C GLY A 435 61.19 21.79 -13.67
N TRP A 436 60.57 21.26 -12.62
CA TRP A 436 59.78 22.03 -11.66
C TRP A 436 59.81 21.42 -10.27
N THR A 437 59.53 22.25 -9.27
CA THR A 437 59.31 21.87 -7.88
C THR A 437 58.01 22.50 -7.39
N ALA A 438 57.41 21.93 -6.35
CA ALA A 438 56.22 22.51 -5.72
C ALA A 438 56.40 22.64 -4.22
N ASP A 439 55.94 23.77 -3.70
CA ASP A 439 55.64 23.96 -2.28
C ASP A 439 54.14 23.70 -2.10
N LEU A 440 53.83 22.53 -1.54
CA LEU A 440 52.46 22.08 -1.35
C LEU A 440 51.75 22.83 -0.22
N ASP A 441 52.48 23.26 0.81
CA ASP A 441 51.92 24.00 1.94
C ASP A 441 51.55 25.43 1.52
N ALA A 442 52.47 26.11 0.82
CA ALA A 442 52.22 27.45 0.26
C ALA A 442 51.31 27.43 -0.98
N GLY A 443 51.25 26.30 -1.69
CA GLY A 443 50.41 26.14 -2.88
C GLY A 443 51.00 26.76 -4.14
N THR A 444 52.32 26.68 -4.29
CA THR A 444 53.06 27.30 -5.40
C THR A 444 53.93 26.30 -6.15
N VAL A 445 54.05 26.48 -7.46
CA VAL A 445 54.95 25.72 -8.34
C VAL A 445 56.08 26.63 -8.79
N THR A 446 57.33 26.21 -8.61
CA THR A 446 58.50 26.93 -9.11
C THR A 446 59.11 26.16 -10.28
N VAL A 447 59.27 26.83 -11.40
CA VAL A 447 59.76 26.25 -12.65
C VAL A 447 61.25 26.47 -12.74
N THR A 448 62.02 25.38 -12.77
CA THR A 448 63.49 25.42 -12.82
C THR A 448 64.00 25.29 -14.24
N ASP A 449 63.40 24.44 -15.06
CA ASP A 449 63.75 24.24 -16.47
C ASP A 449 62.58 23.72 -17.30
N ALA A 450 62.03 24.56 -18.17
CA ALA A 450 60.93 24.27 -19.08
C ALA A 450 61.38 24.07 -20.54
N SER A 451 62.69 23.96 -20.80
CA SER A 451 63.25 23.89 -22.17
C SER A 451 62.75 22.70 -22.99
N SER A 452 62.43 21.59 -22.33
CA SER A 452 61.93 20.36 -22.96
C SER A 452 60.39 20.25 -23.01
N TRP A 453 59.67 21.24 -22.49
CA TRP A 453 58.22 21.17 -22.33
C TRP A 453 57.49 21.63 -23.59
N ALA A 454 56.48 20.87 -24.02
CA ALA A 454 55.57 21.31 -25.08
C ALA A 454 54.62 22.39 -24.54
N GLN A 455 54.75 23.62 -25.05
CA GLN A 455 53.94 24.76 -24.62
C GLN A 455 52.64 24.87 -25.46
N PRO A 456 51.54 25.42 -24.91
CA PRO A 456 51.35 25.89 -23.54
C PRO A 456 51.17 24.74 -22.55
N VAL A 457 51.50 24.98 -21.29
CA VAL A 457 51.39 24.00 -20.21
C VAL A 457 50.23 24.36 -19.28
N GLN A 458 49.49 23.36 -18.83
CA GLN A 458 48.40 23.50 -17.87
C GLN A 458 48.79 22.93 -16.51
N VAL A 459 48.57 23.71 -15.45
CA VAL A 459 48.83 23.28 -14.07
C VAL A 459 47.53 22.80 -13.44
N PHE A 460 47.54 21.59 -12.90
CA PHE A 460 46.44 21.04 -12.11
C PHE A 460 46.86 20.91 -10.66
N HIS A 461 45.98 21.31 -9.75
CA HIS A 461 46.24 21.28 -8.32
C HIS A 461 45.05 20.71 -7.58
N ARG A 462 45.30 19.98 -6.50
CA ARG A 462 44.25 19.26 -5.78
C ARG A 462 44.33 19.52 -4.28
N ILE A 463 43.21 19.94 -3.72
CA ILE A 463 42.99 19.95 -2.26
C ILE A 463 42.23 18.68 -1.91
N GLU A 464 42.61 18.05 -0.79
CA GLU A 464 41.96 16.83 -0.34
C GLU A 464 41.96 16.74 1.18
N GLU A 465 40.95 16.06 1.70
CA GLU A 465 40.86 15.78 3.12
C GLU A 465 40.25 14.41 3.36
N MET A 466 40.94 13.60 4.17
CA MET A 466 40.43 12.32 4.63
C MET A 466 39.62 12.53 5.91
N ALA A 467 38.44 11.90 5.97
CA ALA A 467 37.57 11.92 7.14
C ALA A 467 36.88 10.55 7.32
N ARG A 468 36.55 10.20 8.56
CA ARG A 468 35.76 9.00 8.85
C ARG A 468 34.28 9.32 8.73
N VAL A 469 33.50 8.40 8.18
CA VAL A 469 32.06 8.55 8.03
C VAL A 469 31.36 8.13 9.31
N ALA A 470 30.60 9.04 9.90
CA ALA A 470 29.78 8.82 11.08
C ALA A 470 28.40 8.25 10.72
N ASP A 471 27.80 8.73 9.63
CA ASP A 471 26.47 8.33 9.19
C ASP A 471 26.33 8.43 7.66
N VAL A 472 25.55 7.53 7.07
CA VAL A 472 25.31 7.44 5.62
C VAL A 472 23.81 7.35 5.36
N GLN A 473 23.28 8.34 4.66
CA GLN A 473 21.87 8.39 4.29
C GLN A 473 21.66 7.98 2.83
N ILE A 474 20.52 7.33 2.55
CA ILE A 474 20.20 6.83 1.20
C ILE A 474 20.03 7.96 0.17
N ASN A 475 19.79 9.19 0.63
CA ASN A 475 19.71 10.39 -0.19
C ASN A 475 21.09 10.93 -0.63
N GLY A 476 22.19 10.27 -0.26
CA GLY A 476 23.56 10.68 -0.57
C GLY A 476 24.19 11.62 0.46
N THR A 477 23.49 11.94 1.55
CA THR A 477 24.06 12.77 2.64
C THR A 477 25.02 11.93 3.48
N LEU A 478 26.22 12.46 3.69
CA LEU A 478 27.25 11.88 4.54
C LEU A 478 27.49 12.79 5.73
N THR A 479 27.49 12.21 6.94
CA THR A 479 27.95 12.89 8.15
C THR A 479 29.37 12.43 8.45
N LEU A 480 30.28 13.37 8.66
CA LEU A 480 31.68 13.08 8.96
C LEU A 480 31.95 13.21 10.46
N THR A 481 32.95 12.49 10.97
CA THR A 481 33.34 12.57 12.38
C THR A 481 34.10 13.85 12.74
N LYS A 482 34.45 14.68 11.75
CA LYS A 482 35.13 15.96 11.94
C LYS A 482 34.63 17.01 10.94
N ALA A 483 34.78 18.28 11.30
CA ALA A 483 34.64 19.38 10.35
C ALA A 483 35.79 19.34 9.33
N LEU A 484 35.48 19.66 8.08
CA LEU A 484 36.49 19.81 7.03
C LEU A 484 37.27 21.11 7.25
N SER A 485 38.58 21.04 7.05
CA SER A 485 39.51 22.16 7.19
C SER A 485 39.66 23.00 5.92
N HIS A 486 39.13 22.52 4.80
CA HIS A 486 39.10 23.20 3.52
C HIS A 486 37.67 23.53 3.09
N ASP A 487 37.51 24.68 2.43
CA ASP A 487 36.30 24.99 1.68
C ASP A 487 36.35 24.28 0.32
N PHE A 488 35.47 23.29 0.17
CA PHE A 488 35.33 22.52 -1.06
C PHE A 488 34.24 23.13 -1.95
N PRO A 489 34.56 23.62 -3.16
CA PRO A 489 33.56 24.22 -4.04
C PRO A 489 32.67 23.15 -4.71
N VAL A 490 31.60 23.59 -5.37
CA VAL A 490 30.72 22.71 -6.17
C VAL A 490 31.54 21.97 -7.24
N GLY A 491 31.26 20.68 -7.43
CA GLY A 491 32.04 19.79 -8.30
C GLY A 491 33.15 19.02 -7.57
N SER A 492 33.27 19.19 -6.25
CA SER A 492 34.12 18.33 -5.41
C SER A 492 33.60 16.89 -5.39
N VAL A 493 34.52 15.94 -5.31
CA VAL A 493 34.22 14.50 -5.36
C VAL A 493 34.50 13.84 -4.01
N VAL A 494 33.69 12.85 -3.65
CA VAL A 494 33.93 11.97 -2.51
C VAL A 494 34.36 10.61 -3.05
N SER A 495 35.49 10.12 -2.57
CA SER A 495 36.07 8.83 -2.96
C SER A 495 36.15 7.90 -1.76
N SER A 496 35.91 6.61 -1.99
CA SER A 496 36.10 5.57 -0.99
C SER A 496 37.59 5.38 -0.69
N ALA A 497 37.93 5.13 0.58
CA ALA A 497 39.30 4.85 0.99
C ALA A 497 39.40 3.44 1.58
N LEU A 498 40.29 2.62 1.01
CA LEU A 498 40.65 1.32 1.56
C LEU A 498 41.82 1.51 2.53
N TYR A 499 41.63 1.12 3.79
CA TYR A 499 42.68 1.18 4.80
C TYR A 499 43.50 -0.12 4.79
N ALA A 500 44.77 -0.02 4.38
CA ALA A 500 45.69 -1.16 4.31
C ALA A 500 46.57 -1.34 5.57
N GLY A 501 46.38 -0.51 6.60
CA GLY A 501 47.21 -0.52 7.81
C GLY A 501 48.67 -0.18 7.55
N THR A 502 49.55 -0.58 8.48
CA THR A 502 51.00 -0.40 8.34
C THR A 502 51.57 -1.50 7.43
N LEU A 503 52.06 -1.09 6.26
CA LEU A 503 52.70 -2.00 5.31
C LEU A 503 54.22 -1.94 5.45
N ARG A 504 54.85 -3.08 5.71
CA ARG A 504 56.31 -3.22 5.76
C ARG A 504 56.73 -4.58 5.23
N ALA A 505 57.72 -4.58 4.34
CA ALA A 505 58.37 -5.79 3.89
C ALA A 505 59.13 -6.45 5.04
N ARG A 506 58.94 -7.76 5.22
CA ARG A 506 59.63 -8.55 6.24
C ARG A 506 59.84 -9.99 5.80
N VAL A 507 60.83 -10.63 6.39
CA VAL A 507 60.96 -12.10 6.37
C VAL A 507 60.06 -12.64 7.47
N SER A 508 59.14 -13.55 7.13
CA SER A 508 58.19 -14.13 8.10
C SER A 508 58.63 -15.50 8.61
N HIS A 509 59.31 -16.29 7.78
CA HIS A 509 59.80 -17.62 8.15
C HIS A 509 61.17 -17.88 7.54
N VAL A 510 62.03 -18.56 8.29
CA VAL A 510 63.31 -19.11 7.84
C VAL A 510 63.48 -20.48 8.50
N PHE A 511 63.75 -21.52 7.71
CA PHE A 511 64.13 -22.84 8.23
C PHE A 511 64.89 -23.64 7.18
N ASP A 512 65.72 -24.57 7.63
CA ASP A 512 66.44 -25.49 6.79
C ASP A 512 65.77 -26.88 6.76
N GLN A 513 65.88 -27.58 5.64
CA GLN A 513 65.35 -28.95 5.49
C GLN A 513 66.27 -29.77 4.58
N ALA A 514 66.37 -31.08 4.85
CA ALA A 514 67.33 -31.95 4.17
C ALA A 514 67.02 -32.15 2.68
N ASN A 515 65.74 -32.12 2.29
CA ASN A 515 65.35 -32.20 0.89
C ASN A 515 64.01 -31.50 0.66
N TRP A 516 63.77 -31.04 -0.57
CA TRP A 516 62.48 -30.53 -1.03
C TRP A 516 61.98 -31.41 -2.19
N ASP A 517 60.71 -31.79 -2.15
CA ASP A 517 60.09 -32.69 -3.14
C ASP A 517 59.84 -32.03 -4.51
N GLY A 518 60.06 -30.72 -4.62
CA GLY A 518 59.86 -29.95 -5.85
C GLY A 518 58.44 -29.46 -6.08
N VAL A 519 57.49 -29.76 -5.17
CA VAL A 519 56.07 -29.47 -5.37
C VAL A 519 55.43 -28.86 -4.12
N THR A 520 55.75 -29.35 -2.93
CA THR A 520 55.08 -28.97 -1.69
C THR A 520 55.67 -27.69 -1.11
N TRP A 521 54.87 -26.63 -1.08
CA TRP A 521 55.22 -25.38 -0.41
C TRP A 521 54.61 -25.35 0.99
N ALA A 522 55.36 -25.83 1.98
CA ALA A 522 54.97 -25.79 3.40
C ALA A 522 55.74 -24.69 4.15
N ASP A 523 55.13 -24.19 5.23
CA ASP A 523 55.70 -23.19 6.14
C ASP A 523 56.34 -23.82 7.39
N SER A 524 56.60 -25.13 7.33
CA SER A 524 57.27 -25.93 8.34
C SER A 524 58.16 -26.99 7.68
N VAL A 525 59.15 -27.50 8.42
CA VAL A 525 60.04 -28.57 7.96
C VAL A 525 59.21 -29.80 7.53
N GLN A 526 59.48 -30.29 6.32
CA GLN A 526 58.93 -31.56 5.83
C GLN A 526 60.03 -32.62 5.82
N GLY A 527 59.81 -33.71 6.56
CA GLY A 527 60.81 -34.77 6.73
C GLY A 527 61.90 -34.36 7.72
N ASN A 528 63.17 -34.57 7.35
CA ASN A 528 64.31 -34.31 8.22
C ASN A 528 64.81 -32.87 8.06
N GLN A 529 65.24 -32.27 9.17
CA GLN A 529 66.00 -31.02 9.16
C GLN A 529 67.35 -31.21 8.46
N ALA A 530 67.90 -30.16 7.86
CA ALA A 530 69.23 -30.25 7.28
C ALA A 530 70.28 -30.40 8.41
N PRO A 531 71.40 -31.09 8.16
CA PRO A 531 72.49 -31.19 9.15
C PRO A 531 73.21 -29.85 9.39
N ALA A 532 73.03 -28.87 8.48
CA ALA A 532 73.59 -27.53 8.58
C ALA A 532 72.45 -26.51 8.68
N ASN A 533 72.65 -25.49 9.51
CA ASN A 533 71.68 -24.41 9.73
C ASN A 533 72.26 -23.09 9.23
N PHE A 534 71.41 -22.24 8.66
CA PHE A 534 71.77 -20.87 8.31
C PHE A 534 71.70 -19.98 9.56
N ASN A 535 72.72 -19.16 9.81
CA ASN A 535 72.75 -18.27 10.97
C ASN A 535 72.03 -16.94 10.67
N ASP A 536 70.71 -16.97 10.63
CA ASP A 536 69.86 -15.79 10.42
C ASP A 536 69.88 -14.79 11.59
N THR A 537 70.25 -15.25 12.80
CA THR A 537 70.26 -14.43 14.01
C THR A 537 71.39 -13.40 13.99
N THR A 538 72.60 -13.81 13.57
CA THR A 538 73.73 -12.88 13.40
C THR A 538 73.74 -12.23 12.03
N PHE A 539 73.26 -12.92 11.00
CA PHE A 539 73.26 -12.46 9.61
C PHE A 539 71.84 -12.51 9.03
N PRO A 540 70.97 -11.57 9.43
CA PRO A 540 69.57 -11.59 9.02
C PRO A 540 69.43 -11.41 7.52
N ILE A 541 68.52 -12.19 6.93
CA ILE A 541 68.08 -11.99 5.55
C ILE A 541 67.35 -10.65 5.49
N THR A 542 67.76 -9.80 4.57
CA THR A 542 67.22 -8.44 4.45
C THR A 542 66.30 -8.32 3.24
N VAL A 543 65.27 -7.49 3.39
CA VAL A 543 64.27 -7.19 2.36
C VAL A 543 64.00 -5.69 2.36
N SER A 544 63.63 -5.15 1.19
CA SER A 544 63.23 -3.75 1.04
C SER A 544 61.77 -3.64 0.63
N ASN A 545 61.09 -2.55 1.02
CA ASN A 545 59.71 -2.30 0.60
C ASN A 545 59.55 -2.20 -0.93
N ALA A 546 60.61 -1.79 -1.64
CA ALA A 546 60.58 -1.65 -3.09
C ALA A 546 60.73 -3.00 -3.82
N GLY A 547 61.66 -3.85 -3.37
CA GLY A 547 62.00 -5.08 -4.07
C GLY A 547 61.21 -6.31 -3.62
N ALA A 548 60.83 -6.38 -2.35
CA ALA A 548 60.23 -7.59 -1.79
C ALA A 548 58.77 -7.79 -2.20
N ILE A 549 58.43 -9.05 -2.46
CA ILE A 549 57.07 -9.50 -2.74
C ILE A 549 56.64 -10.52 -1.67
N THR A 550 55.33 -10.72 -1.54
CA THR A 550 54.82 -11.83 -0.74
C THR A 550 55.04 -13.11 -1.51
N GLU A 551 56.00 -13.93 -1.06
CA GLU A 551 56.46 -15.10 -1.81
C GLU A 551 57.11 -16.12 -0.87
N ARG A 552 57.07 -17.38 -1.29
CA ARG A 552 57.78 -18.47 -0.65
C ARG A 552 58.99 -18.83 -1.51
N TRP A 553 60.15 -18.96 -0.87
CA TRP A 553 61.44 -19.15 -1.53
C TRP A 553 62.11 -20.46 -1.10
N VAL A 554 62.72 -21.14 -2.05
CA VAL A 554 63.61 -22.29 -1.83
C VAL A 554 64.99 -21.93 -2.35
N LEU A 555 66.00 -22.01 -1.49
CA LEU A 555 67.40 -22.02 -1.92
C LEU A 555 67.88 -23.47 -1.85
N ARG A 556 67.90 -24.16 -2.99
CA ARG A 556 68.28 -25.59 -3.06
C ARG A 556 69.74 -25.74 -3.45
N PHE A 557 70.52 -26.41 -2.61
CA PHE A 557 71.92 -26.72 -2.90
C PHE A 557 72.02 -27.68 -4.09
N LYS A 558 72.71 -27.25 -5.16
CA LYS A 558 73.12 -28.12 -6.28
C LYS A 558 74.44 -28.81 -6.02
N SER A 559 75.30 -28.16 -5.25
CA SER A 559 76.59 -28.65 -4.79
C SER A 559 76.77 -28.26 -3.32
N THR A 560 77.97 -28.37 -2.76
CA THR A 560 78.24 -27.86 -1.40
C THR A 560 78.43 -26.34 -1.35
N THR A 561 78.56 -25.66 -2.49
CA THR A 561 78.90 -24.23 -2.58
C THR A 561 77.94 -23.39 -3.44
N GLU A 562 77.00 -24.02 -4.13
CA GLU A 562 76.07 -23.34 -5.03
C GLU A 562 74.62 -23.73 -4.73
N VAL A 563 73.74 -22.74 -4.73
CA VAL A 563 72.31 -22.90 -4.53
C VAL A 563 71.54 -22.37 -5.74
N GLU A 564 70.43 -22.99 -6.09
CA GLU A 564 69.44 -22.37 -6.97
C GLU A 564 68.35 -21.70 -6.14
N VAL A 565 67.97 -20.49 -6.54
CA VAL A 565 66.92 -19.71 -5.87
C VAL A 565 65.63 -19.88 -6.65
N ILE A 566 64.59 -20.41 -6.00
CA ILE A 566 63.30 -20.69 -6.62
C ILE A 566 62.19 -20.02 -5.81
N GLY A 567 61.42 -19.13 -6.43
CA GLY A 567 60.17 -18.62 -5.88
C GLY A 567 58.99 -19.49 -6.32
N GLU A 568 57.95 -19.62 -5.51
CA GLU A 568 56.77 -20.40 -5.86
C GLU A 568 56.07 -19.88 -7.12
N HIS A 569 55.91 -18.56 -7.23
CA HIS A 569 55.25 -17.91 -8.36
C HIS A 569 56.27 -17.32 -9.34
N VAL A 570 57.42 -16.86 -8.85
CA VAL A 570 58.49 -16.29 -9.71
C VAL A 570 59.29 -17.37 -10.45
N GLY A 571 59.31 -18.61 -9.95
CA GLY A 571 60.08 -19.71 -10.53
C GLY A 571 61.58 -19.62 -10.22
N ASN A 572 62.40 -20.34 -11.00
CA ASN A 572 63.85 -20.42 -10.78
C ASN A 572 64.56 -19.16 -11.29
N LEU A 573 65.21 -18.45 -10.38
CA LEU A 573 65.95 -17.20 -10.61
C LEU A 573 67.43 -17.43 -10.98
N GLY A 574 67.87 -18.69 -11.03
CA GLY A 574 69.22 -19.09 -11.40
C GLY A 574 70.01 -19.70 -10.25
N THR A 575 71.28 -19.98 -10.53
CA THR A 575 72.24 -20.54 -9.57
C THR A 575 73.14 -19.43 -9.03
N PHE A 576 73.35 -19.41 -7.72
CA PHE A 576 74.15 -18.41 -7.02
C PHE A 576 75.16 -19.10 -6.08
N PRO A 577 76.40 -18.57 -5.96
CA PRO A 577 77.37 -19.09 -5.02
C PRO A 577 77.08 -18.61 -3.60
N ILE A 578 77.23 -19.48 -2.59
CA ILE A 578 77.05 -19.09 -1.18
C ILE A 578 78.18 -18.19 -0.65
N ALA A 579 79.30 -18.12 -1.36
CA ALA A 579 80.46 -17.30 -1.00
C ALA A 579 80.26 -15.80 -1.28
N ALA A 580 79.15 -15.42 -1.93
CA ALA A 580 78.75 -14.04 -2.16
C ALA A 580 77.30 -13.82 -1.73
N ASP A 581 76.92 -12.58 -1.45
CA ASP A 581 75.55 -12.25 -1.07
C ASP A 581 74.59 -12.63 -2.21
N ILE A 582 73.56 -13.41 -1.88
CA ILE A 582 72.57 -13.87 -2.85
C ILE A 582 71.44 -12.84 -2.89
N ALA A 583 71.39 -12.05 -3.96
CA ALA A 583 70.47 -10.93 -4.11
C ALA A 583 69.85 -10.86 -5.52
N PRO A 584 68.96 -11.79 -5.89
CA PRO A 584 68.34 -11.79 -7.21
C PRO A 584 67.46 -10.55 -7.41
N LEU A 585 67.62 -9.88 -8.56
CA LEU A 585 66.96 -8.62 -8.87
C LEU A 585 65.48 -8.82 -9.24
N ASN A 586 64.62 -7.94 -8.72
CA ASN A 586 63.21 -7.89 -9.10
C ASN A 586 63.05 -7.08 -10.40
N PRO A 587 62.71 -7.70 -11.55
CA PRO A 587 62.55 -7.01 -12.82
C PRO A 587 61.46 -5.94 -12.80
N ASN A 588 60.45 -6.06 -11.92
CA ASN A 588 59.35 -5.09 -11.83
C ASN A 588 59.78 -3.74 -11.23
N THR A 589 60.97 -3.68 -10.64
CA THR A 589 61.53 -2.45 -10.04
C THR A 589 62.55 -1.77 -10.96
N LYS A 590 62.79 -2.33 -12.14
CA LYS A 590 63.72 -1.78 -13.12
C LYS A 590 63.15 -0.49 -13.70
N THR A 591 64.00 0.52 -13.83
CA THR A 591 63.71 1.74 -14.60
C THR A 591 64.83 1.99 -15.59
N ASP A 592 64.67 2.93 -16.52
CA ASP A 592 65.73 3.30 -17.47
C ASP A 592 67.01 3.79 -16.76
N ALA A 593 66.88 4.27 -15.52
CA ALA A 593 67.98 4.80 -14.70
C ALA A 593 68.48 3.83 -13.61
N GLN A 594 67.79 2.72 -13.33
CA GLN A 594 68.13 1.80 -12.23
C GLN A 594 67.99 0.32 -12.63
N PRO A 595 68.99 -0.54 -12.37
CA PRO A 595 69.01 -1.94 -12.83
C PRO A 595 67.98 -2.86 -12.14
N GLY A 596 67.31 -2.38 -11.08
CA GLY A 596 66.34 -3.12 -10.27
C GLY A 596 66.82 -3.29 -8.82
N VAL A 597 65.88 -3.50 -7.91
CA VAL A 597 66.09 -3.74 -6.48
C VAL A 597 65.93 -5.24 -6.20
N PRO A 598 66.78 -5.89 -5.37
CA PRO A 598 66.66 -7.31 -5.06
C PRO A 598 65.32 -7.68 -4.40
N TYR A 599 64.81 -8.88 -4.69
CA TYR A 599 63.66 -9.46 -3.98
C TYR A 599 63.95 -9.63 -2.48
N LEU A 600 65.13 -10.16 -2.18
CA LEU A 600 65.70 -10.37 -0.86
C LEU A 600 67.22 -10.43 -1.00
N THR A 601 67.94 -10.24 0.10
CA THR A 601 69.40 -10.39 0.16
C THR A 601 69.74 -11.37 1.28
N VAL A 602 70.33 -12.51 0.91
CA VAL A 602 70.87 -13.50 1.85
C VAL A 602 72.37 -13.25 2.01
N PRO A 603 72.85 -12.87 3.21
CA PRO A 603 74.26 -12.62 3.44
C PRO A 603 75.14 -13.87 3.30
N ALA A 604 76.29 -13.75 2.62
CA ALA A 604 77.25 -14.83 2.46
C ALA A 604 77.77 -15.38 3.80
N ALA A 605 77.96 -14.49 4.78
CA ALA A 605 78.50 -14.82 6.10
C ALA A 605 77.55 -15.69 6.96
N GLY A 606 76.26 -15.79 6.60
CA GLY A 606 75.29 -16.62 7.31
C GLY A 606 75.43 -18.11 7.01
N TRP A 607 76.17 -18.48 5.96
CA TRP A 607 76.41 -19.87 5.58
C TRP A 607 77.51 -20.51 6.42
N GLY A 608 77.16 -21.54 7.21
CA GLY A 608 78.11 -22.41 7.89
C GLY A 608 78.65 -23.55 7.00
N SER A 609 79.45 -24.44 7.58
CA SER A 609 79.86 -25.70 6.96
C SER A 609 78.78 -26.79 7.10
N GLY A 610 78.83 -27.84 6.27
CA GLY A 610 77.97 -29.03 6.40
C GLY A 610 76.78 -29.09 5.45
N TRP A 611 76.66 -28.14 4.51
CA TRP A 611 75.67 -28.20 3.44
C TRP A 611 76.03 -29.26 2.40
N ALA A 612 75.02 -29.98 1.93
CA ALA A 612 75.13 -31.00 0.89
C ALA A 612 74.14 -30.73 -0.24
N ALA A 613 74.41 -31.25 -1.43
CA ALA A 613 73.48 -31.19 -2.55
C ALA A 613 72.13 -31.81 -2.15
N GLY A 614 71.03 -31.10 -2.44
CA GLY A 614 69.68 -31.47 -2.04
C GLY A 614 69.18 -30.73 -0.79
N ASN A 615 70.06 -30.32 0.13
CA ASN A 615 69.66 -29.49 1.27
C ASN A 615 69.02 -28.20 0.76
N VAL A 616 68.03 -27.67 1.49
CA VAL A 616 67.44 -26.40 1.13
C VAL A 616 67.25 -25.48 2.33
N LEU A 617 67.40 -24.18 2.07
CA LEU A 617 66.96 -23.11 2.96
C LEU A 617 65.59 -22.60 2.46
N ARG A 618 64.59 -22.63 3.32
CA ARG A 618 63.23 -22.14 3.09
C ARG A 618 63.09 -20.75 3.70
N ILE A 619 62.57 -19.81 2.92
CA ILE A 619 62.38 -18.43 3.35
C ILE A 619 60.99 -17.99 2.89
N ASN A 620 60.21 -17.37 3.76
CA ASN A 620 58.97 -16.69 3.36
C ASN A 620 59.16 -15.19 3.53
N THR A 621 58.80 -14.42 2.51
CA THR A 621 58.77 -12.96 2.56
C THR A 621 57.33 -12.48 2.49
N VAL A 622 57.05 -11.37 3.18
CA VAL A 622 55.82 -10.61 3.02
C VAL A 622 56.21 -9.28 2.41
N GLY A 623 55.64 -8.96 1.24
CA GLY A 623 55.89 -7.70 0.54
C GLY A 623 55.14 -6.53 1.18
N ALA A 624 55.51 -5.31 0.83
CA ALA A 624 54.79 -4.09 1.25
C ALA A 624 53.61 -3.74 0.31
N MET A 625 53.32 -4.58 -0.69
CA MET A 625 52.24 -4.37 -1.64
C MET A 625 50.94 -5.00 -1.12
N GLN A 626 49.88 -4.20 -1.01
CA GLN A 626 48.54 -4.68 -0.69
C GLN A 626 47.77 -5.03 -1.97
N SER A 627 47.32 -6.27 -2.09
CA SER A 627 46.45 -6.69 -3.18
C SER A 627 45.01 -6.24 -2.94
N PHE A 628 44.33 -5.76 -3.98
CA PHE A 628 42.91 -5.45 -3.98
C PHE A 628 42.33 -5.66 -5.39
N ALA A 629 41.01 -5.88 -5.47
CA ALA A 629 40.30 -6.02 -6.74
C ALA A 629 39.46 -4.77 -7.01
N CYS A 630 39.49 -4.29 -8.24
CA CYS A 630 38.56 -3.26 -8.72
C CYS A 630 37.42 -3.93 -9.46
N ILE A 631 36.19 -3.73 -8.96
CA ILE A 631 34.98 -4.26 -9.57
C ILE A 631 34.19 -3.08 -10.12
N ARG A 632 33.79 -3.16 -11.39
CA ARG A 632 32.90 -2.17 -12.01
C ARG A 632 31.49 -2.75 -12.05
N THR A 633 30.55 -2.08 -11.40
CA THR A 633 29.11 -2.35 -11.51
C THR A 633 28.46 -1.31 -12.40
N VAL A 634 27.66 -1.75 -13.36
CA VAL A 634 26.89 -0.88 -14.26
C VAL A 634 25.43 -1.29 -14.20
N GLN A 635 24.53 -0.32 -14.09
CA GLN A 635 23.10 -0.60 -14.16
C GLN A 635 22.73 -0.98 -15.61
N PRO A 636 21.84 -1.97 -15.81
CA PRO A 636 21.32 -2.28 -17.14
C PRO A 636 20.64 -1.04 -17.74
N SER A 637 21.16 -0.56 -18.85
CA SER A 637 20.61 0.60 -19.58
C SER A 637 21.03 0.53 -21.05
N GLU A 638 20.40 1.34 -21.90
CA GLU A 638 20.88 1.55 -23.26
C GLU A 638 22.34 2.07 -23.21
N ALA A 639 23.19 1.58 -24.11
CA ALA A 639 24.63 1.88 -24.10
C ALA A 639 24.89 3.37 -24.38
N ALA A 640 24.90 4.19 -23.33
CA ALA A 640 25.01 5.65 -23.43
C ALA A 640 26.30 6.24 -22.82
N GLY A 641 27.04 5.47 -22.02
CA GLY A 641 28.26 5.96 -21.36
C GLY A 641 29.53 5.62 -22.12
N THR A 642 30.08 6.58 -22.88
CA THR A 642 31.38 6.44 -23.55
C THR A 642 32.56 6.95 -22.73
N ASP A 643 32.31 7.74 -21.67
CA ASP A 643 33.37 8.38 -20.88
C ASP A 643 33.30 7.97 -19.40
N TYR A 644 33.92 6.82 -19.05
CA TYR A 644 34.16 6.44 -17.66
C TYR A 644 35.66 6.54 -17.35
N SER A 645 36.03 7.45 -16.46
CA SER A 645 37.39 7.54 -15.92
C SER A 645 37.38 7.35 -14.41
N PHE A 646 38.25 6.49 -13.88
CA PHE A 646 38.53 6.39 -12.46
C PHE A 646 40.04 6.46 -12.22
N GLY A 647 40.43 6.92 -11.03
CA GLY A 647 41.82 7.00 -10.62
C GLY A 647 42.02 6.26 -9.30
N LEU A 648 43.13 5.54 -9.19
CA LEU A 648 43.58 4.94 -7.94
C LEU A 648 44.76 5.75 -7.41
N LEU A 649 44.74 6.03 -6.12
CA LEU A 649 45.81 6.77 -5.45
C LEU A 649 46.13 6.07 -4.14
N THR A 650 47.38 5.60 -4.04
CA THR A 650 47.93 5.13 -2.77
C THR A 650 48.26 6.32 -1.89
N ARG A 651 47.80 6.30 -0.65
CA ARG A 651 48.18 7.25 0.39
C ARG A 651 48.98 6.53 1.46
N GLY A 652 50.04 7.15 1.93
CA GLY A 652 50.78 6.73 3.10
C GLY A 652 51.33 7.98 3.78
N ASP A 653 51.41 7.94 5.11
CA ASP A 653 52.23 8.89 5.83
C ASP A 653 53.68 8.45 5.68
N VAL A 654 54.52 9.36 5.21
CA VAL A 654 55.96 9.28 5.45
C VAL A 654 56.15 10.06 6.74
N ASP A 655 56.54 9.37 7.81
CA ASP A 655 57.06 10.05 9.00
C ASP A 655 58.14 11.01 8.51
N ARG A 656 57.86 12.31 8.57
CA ARG A 656 58.91 13.32 8.42
C ARG A 656 59.82 13.12 9.63
N PRO A 657 61.11 12.78 9.43
CA PRO A 657 62.03 12.56 10.55
C PRO A 657 62.16 13.80 11.44
#